data_AF-A0AA42C8R0-F1
#
_entry.id   AF-A0AA42C8R0-F1
#
_cell.length_a   1.000
_cell.length_b   1.000
_cell.length_c   1.000
_cell.angle_alpha   90.00
_cell.angle_beta   90.00
_cell.angle_gamma   90.00
#
_symmetry.space_group_name_H-M   'P 1'
#
loop_
_entity.id
_entity.type
_entity.pdbx_description
1 polymer ?
#
loop_
_entity_poly.entity_id
_entity_poly.type
_entity_poly.pdbx_seq_one_letter_code
_entity_poly.pdbx_strand_id
1 'polypeptide(L)'
;MKEYIVHHEWKVIEDGFHPDYNRVSESLFSLGNGHTGQRANFEEKYSGDSLPGNYVAGVYYPDKTLVGWWKNGYPEYFAKILNAANWIGIRVEIEGEELDLATARVHAFRRELDMKDALLTRSFTAELPSGKQVEVLARRFLSMKDKALGAIRYNIKSLNFSAPVKITSFIDGDVKNEDSNYDEKFWMELEKKASDQEAYLLMETKKSGFHVCHGIGTRLLKNGKNLSAAGPKVDREKYLANTFVVNLQEGEELLIEKFAAINSSLYISRNELMSETEKSVQKAMAAGFDQLFAEHSKCWEEKWEAADIRIEGDVAAQQGIRFNIFQLMQTYTGDDERLNIGPKGFTGEKYGGVTYWDTEAYCLPFFLGTAPQRVAQNLLIYRHKHLQKAIENAQKLGFENGAALYPMVTINGEECHNEWEITFEEIHRNGAIAYAIYNYINYTGDREYLAPYGFEVLLALSRFWAQRVNWSDVKQAYVILGVTGPNEYENNVNNNFHTNNMAVWTLKYTLEVIDYLKKEQPYLWEELVNKWKFNEVQETTNWKEIIENMYFPYDKELDIYLQQDGFLDKEIIPAAHLNPTERPINQHWSWDRILRSCYIKQADTLQSLYWFQEDYDTETLRRHFDFYEPITVHESSLSSCIHAILAARIGREEKAYEMYLRTARLDLDDYNNDTEDGLHITSMGGTWMAFVEAFGGIRVVNGQLHLNPFLPKSWKGYAFRLNFRDSHLEISMANELTIINHHPGTLTLSIWGEEHILNGNHKLEVEIKQTL
;
A
#
# COMPACT_ATOMS: atom_id res chain seq x y z
N MET A 1 12.69 -1.73 18.01
CA MET A 1 12.72 -0.39 17.41
C MET A 1 14.16 -0.04 17.06
N LYS A 2 14.38 0.47 15.85
CA LYS A 2 15.69 0.86 15.32
C LYS A 2 15.70 2.39 15.12
N GLU A 3 16.34 3.13 16.03
CA GLU A 3 16.37 4.60 15.98
C GLU A 3 17.67 5.10 15.31
N TYR A 4 17.71 5.11 13.98
CA TYR A 4 18.88 5.57 13.20
C TYR A 4 18.54 6.58 12.10
N ILE A 5 17.25 6.92 11.95
CA ILE A 5 16.76 7.92 10.99
C ILE A 5 16.66 9.28 11.68
N VAL A 6 17.24 10.31 11.06
CA VAL A 6 17.19 11.69 11.58
C VAL A 6 15.80 12.29 11.33
N HIS A 7 15.21 12.91 12.35
CA HIS A 7 13.95 13.66 12.22
C HIS A 7 14.12 14.89 11.33
N HIS A 8 13.34 14.94 10.24
CA HIS A 8 13.31 16.05 9.32
C HIS A 8 11.93 16.15 8.66
N GLU A 9 11.42 17.36 8.45
CA GLU A 9 10.03 17.58 8.00
C GLU A 9 9.72 17.01 6.61
N TRP A 10 10.71 16.94 5.72
CA TRP A 10 10.54 16.57 4.30
C TRP A 10 11.46 15.46 3.83
N LYS A 11 12.30 14.91 4.71
CA LYS A 11 13.35 13.96 4.32
C LYS A 11 13.40 12.78 5.26
N VAL A 12 13.67 11.60 4.72
CA VAL A 12 14.21 10.47 5.48
C VAL A 12 15.72 10.53 5.33
N ILE A 13 16.47 10.51 6.43
CA ILE A 13 17.91 10.74 6.43
C ILE A 13 18.59 9.66 7.27
N GLU A 14 19.54 8.95 6.68
CA GLU A 14 20.46 8.04 7.34
C GLU A 14 21.85 8.68 7.35
N ASP A 15 22.40 8.90 8.55
CA ASP A 15 23.78 9.36 8.76
C ASP A 15 24.65 8.20 9.24
N GLY A 16 25.81 8.03 8.59
CA GLY A 16 26.65 6.87 8.77
C GLY A 16 26.12 5.63 8.02
N PHE A 17 27.03 4.72 7.67
CA PHE A 17 26.66 3.47 7.00
C PHE A 17 26.47 2.36 8.04
N HIS A 18 25.26 1.82 8.12
CA HIS A 18 24.88 0.76 9.06
C HIS A 18 24.62 -0.55 8.29
N PRO A 19 25.65 -1.39 8.06
CA PRO A 19 25.51 -2.60 7.24
C PRO A 19 24.46 -3.58 7.77
N ASP A 20 24.32 -3.67 9.09
CA ASP A 20 23.33 -4.54 9.77
C ASP A 20 21.88 -4.10 9.52
N TYR A 21 21.66 -2.85 9.08
CA TYR A 21 20.34 -2.31 8.76
C TYR A 21 20.12 -2.15 7.26
N ASN A 22 21.02 -2.65 6.41
CA ASN A 22 20.99 -2.38 4.98
C ASN A 22 19.64 -2.75 4.34
N ARG A 23 19.04 -3.90 4.67
CA ARG A 23 17.71 -4.29 4.13
C ARG A 23 16.57 -3.37 4.57
N VAL A 24 16.57 -2.89 5.82
CA VAL A 24 15.59 -1.90 6.33
C VAL A 24 15.76 -0.58 5.57
N SER A 25 17.01 -0.14 5.46
CA SER A 25 17.47 1.02 4.73
C SER A 25 17.09 0.97 3.22
N GLU A 26 17.17 -0.20 2.59
CA GLU A 26 16.70 -0.43 1.23
C GLU A 26 15.18 -0.26 1.10
N SER A 27 14.41 -0.73 2.08
CA SER A 27 12.95 -0.55 2.13
C SER A 27 12.57 0.92 2.29
N LEU A 28 13.10 1.59 3.32
CA LEU A 28 12.76 2.97 3.71
C LEU A 28 12.96 3.97 2.58
N PHE A 29 14.02 3.79 1.80
CA PHE A 29 14.42 4.72 0.75
C PHE A 29 13.91 4.29 -0.64
N SER A 30 13.00 3.31 -0.70
CA SER A 30 12.43 2.82 -1.96
C SER A 30 11.75 3.93 -2.77
N LEU A 31 11.87 3.83 -4.09
CA LEU A 31 11.22 4.72 -5.05
C LEU A 31 10.16 3.96 -5.86
N GLY A 32 9.12 4.66 -6.30
CA GLY A 32 8.09 4.11 -7.18
C GLY A 32 7.27 5.17 -7.89
N ASN A 33 6.63 4.83 -9.01
CA ASN A 33 5.83 5.75 -9.82
C ASN A 33 4.46 5.21 -10.27
N GLY A 34 3.97 4.18 -9.58
CA GLY A 34 2.73 3.46 -9.90
C GLY A 34 2.86 2.42 -11.01
N HIS A 35 3.92 2.48 -11.83
CA HIS A 35 4.17 1.52 -12.92
C HIS A 35 5.40 0.66 -12.67
N THR A 36 6.38 1.24 -11.99
CA THR A 36 7.60 0.56 -11.56
C THR A 36 7.96 0.99 -10.15
N GLY A 37 8.72 0.16 -9.45
CA GLY A 37 9.36 0.55 -8.21
C GLY A 37 10.68 -0.17 -7.98
N GLN A 38 11.45 0.38 -7.06
CA GLN A 38 12.86 0.08 -6.89
C GLN A 38 13.23 0.25 -5.42
N ARG A 39 13.71 -0.84 -4.79
CA ARG A 39 14.35 -0.76 -3.48
C ARG A 39 15.60 0.13 -3.55
N ALA A 40 16.00 0.74 -2.44
CA ALA A 40 17.17 1.63 -2.40
C ALA A 40 18.52 0.90 -2.44
N ASN A 41 18.61 -0.16 -3.25
CA ASN A 41 19.87 -0.86 -3.53
C ASN A 41 20.87 0.11 -4.16
N PHE A 42 22.16 -0.11 -3.87
CA PHE A 42 23.25 0.69 -4.41
C PHE A 42 23.43 0.45 -5.90
N GLU A 43 23.82 1.50 -6.62
CA GLU A 43 24.13 1.44 -8.04
C GLU A 43 25.41 0.62 -8.29
N GLU A 44 26.43 0.84 -7.48
CA GLU A 44 27.66 0.05 -7.48
C GLU A 44 27.51 -1.31 -6.78
N LYS A 45 28.59 -2.08 -6.80
CA LYS A 45 28.61 -3.38 -6.16
C LYS A 45 28.42 -3.22 -4.65
N TYR A 46 27.61 -4.12 -4.09
CA TYR A 46 27.53 -4.34 -2.67
C TYR A 46 27.48 -5.85 -2.43
N SER A 47 28.48 -6.39 -1.73
CA SER A 47 28.56 -7.84 -1.44
C SER A 47 28.02 -8.23 -0.06
N GLY A 48 27.59 -7.26 0.74
CA GLY A 48 26.92 -7.50 2.01
C GLY A 48 25.47 -7.96 1.85
N ASP A 49 24.78 -8.13 2.98
CA ASP A 49 23.38 -8.57 2.98
C ASP A 49 22.43 -7.50 2.40
N SER A 50 21.62 -7.91 1.43
CA SER A 50 20.81 -7.04 0.58
C SER A 50 19.67 -7.84 -0.03
N LEU A 51 18.53 -7.18 -0.28
CA LEU A 51 17.45 -7.72 -1.10
C LEU A 51 17.33 -6.86 -2.37
N PRO A 52 17.93 -7.27 -3.51
CA PRO A 52 17.75 -6.58 -4.78
C PRO A 52 16.28 -6.64 -5.23
N GLY A 53 15.65 -5.49 -5.43
CA GLY A 53 14.22 -5.44 -5.80
C GLY A 53 13.91 -4.36 -6.84
N ASN A 54 13.48 -4.81 -8.02
CA ASN A 54 12.98 -3.97 -9.11
C ASN A 54 11.63 -4.56 -9.51
N TYR A 55 10.55 -3.80 -9.52
CA TYR A 55 9.20 -4.35 -9.71
C TYR A 55 8.49 -3.61 -10.84
N VAL A 56 7.70 -4.34 -11.62
CA VAL A 56 6.87 -3.78 -12.71
C VAL A 56 5.41 -4.11 -12.42
N ALA A 57 4.59 -3.08 -12.32
CA ALA A 57 3.19 -3.19 -11.92
C ALA A 57 2.40 -4.13 -12.85
N GLY A 58 1.62 -5.04 -12.25
CA GLY A 58 0.80 -5.99 -12.98
C GLY A 58 1.57 -7.15 -13.65
N VAL A 59 2.90 -7.17 -13.60
CA VAL A 59 3.72 -8.25 -14.15
C VAL A 59 4.01 -9.26 -13.05
N TYR A 60 3.32 -10.40 -13.12
CA TYR A 60 3.34 -11.42 -12.08
C TYR A 60 3.69 -12.80 -12.61
N TYR A 61 3.96 -13.73 -11.69
CA TYR A 61 4.15 -15.13 -11.95
C TYR A 61 3.24 -15.99 -11.08
N PRO A 62 2.56 -17.02 -11.65
CA PRO A 62 1.81 -18.00 -10.90
C PRO A 62 2.76 -19.06 -10.32
N ASP A 63 3.33 -18.78 -9.16
CA ASP A 63 4.24 -19.71 -8.49
C ASP A 63 3.45 -20.86 -7.88
N LYS A 64 3.85 -22.10 -8.13
CA LYS A 64 3.02 -23.26 -7.80
C LYS A 64 2.81 -23.33 -6.28
N THR A 65 1.58 -23.62 -5.84
CA THR A 65 1.26 -23.69 -4.42
C THR A 65 2.11 -24.72 -3.69
N LEU A 66 2.75 -24.28 -2.60
CA LEU A 66 3.49 -25.13 -1.68
C LEU A 66 2.72 -25.19 -0.35
N VAL A 67 2.30 -26.38 0.05
CA VAL A 67 1.61 -26.62 1.33
C VAL A 67 2.07 -27.95 1.91
N GLY A 68 2.04 -28.06 3.24
CA GLY A 68 2.30 -29.35 3.90
C GLY A 68 1.23 -30.40 3.58
N TRP A 69 -0.05 -30.00 3.58
CA TRP A 69 -1.19 -30.88 3.33
C TRP A 69 -2.24 -30.18 2.47
N TRP A 70 -2.58 -30.77 1.33
CA TRP A 70 -3.59 -30.21 0.44
C TRP A 70 -5.00 -30.28 1.04
N LYS A 71 -5.79 -29.23 0.83
CA LYS A 71 -7.23 -29.16 1.13
C LYS A 71 -7.98 -28.88 -0.17
N ASN A 72 -9.12 -29.56 -0.37
CA ASN A 72 -9.99 -29.28 -1.50
C ASN A 72 -10.43 -27.81 -1.44
N GLY A 73 -10.29 -27.10 -2.56
CA GLY A 73 -10.54 -25.66 -2.63
C GLY A 73 -9.27 -24.80 -2.65
N TYR A 74 -8.10 -25.35 -2.28
CA TYR A 74 -6.85 -24.58 -2.36
C TYR A 74 -6.53 -24.13 -3.79
N PRO A 75 -5.92 -22.95 -3.95
CA PRO A 75 -5.48 -22.47 -5.24
C PRO A 75 -4.27 -23.25 -5.74
N GLU A 76 -4.12 -23.35 -7.05
CA GLU A 76 -3.03 -24.08 -7.70
C GLU A 76 -1.70 -23.31 -7.69
N TYR A 77 -1.76 -22.00 -7.49
CA TYR A 77 -0.60 -21.11 -7.42
C TYR A 77 -0.80 -19.96 -6.43
N PHE A 78 0.31 -19.36 -6.02
CA PHE A 78 0.38 -18.06 -5.35
C PHE A 78 0.95 -17.05 -6.34
N ALA A 79 0.18 -16.01 -6.70
CA ALA A 79 0.64 -14.97 -7.60
C ALA A 79 1.64 -14.03 -6.93
N LYS A 80 2.76 -13.75 -7.60
CA LYS A 80 3.81 -12.85 -7.09
C LYS A 80 4.25 -11.87 -8.18
N ILE A 81 4.33 -10.58 -7.84
CA ILE A 81 5.06 -9.60 -8.64
C ILE A 81 6.54 -9.98 -8.63
N LEU A 82 7.16 -9.90 -9.80
CA LEU A 82 8.50 -10.40 -9.99
C LEU A 82 9.56 -9.35 -9.69
N ASN A 83 10.69 -9.80 -9.14
CA ASN A 83 11.93 -9.06 -9.28
C ASN A 83 12.29 -9.04 -10.78
N ALA A 84 12.21 -7.85 -11.39
CA ALA A 84 12.53 -7.56 -12.78
C ALA A 84 14.02 -7.24 -12.94
N ALA A 85 14.45 -6.95 -14.18
CA ALA A 85 15.86 -6.75 -14.45
C ALA A 85 16.41 -5.52 -13.71
N ASN A 86 17.59 -5.68 -13.11
CA ASN A 86 18.31 -4.58 -12.48
C ASN A 86 18.82 -3.62 -13.55
N TRP A 87 18.18 -2.47 -13.65
CA TRP A 87 18.56 -1.39 -14.57
C TRP A 87 19.45 -0.34 -13.91
N ILE A 88 19.59 -0.31 -12.58
CA ILE A 88 20.33 0.75 -11.86
C ILE A 88 21.85 0.54 -11.87
N GLY A 89 22.30 -0.67 -12.20
CA GLY A 89 23.69 -1.10 -12.05
C GLY A 89 24.76 -0.25 -12.75
N ILE A 90 25.73 0.24 -11.97
CA ILE A 90 26.93 0.98 -12.41
C ILE A 90 28.14 0.41 -11.64
N ARG A 91 28.89 -0.52 -12.25
CA ARG A 91 30.15 -0.98 -11.61
C ARG A 91 31.24 0.05 -11.80
N VAL A 92 31.98 0.32 -10.73
CA VAL A 92 33.14 1.21 -10.73
C VAL A 92 34.37 0.39 -10.36
N GLU A 93 35.34 0.33 -11.25
CA GLU A 93 36.62 -0.35 -11.06
C GLU A 93 37.77 0.67 -11.15
N ILE A 94 38.63 0.73 -10.14
CA ILE A 94 39.82 1.60 -10.11
C ILE A 94 41.06 0.71 -10.14
N GLU A 95 41.79 0.69 -11.27
CA GLU A 95 42.90 -0.25 -11.52
C GLU A 95 42.55 -1.74 -11.28
N GLY A 96 41.31 -2.12 -11.57
CA GLY A 96 40.82 -3.49 -11.40
C GLY A 96 40.30 -3.82 -9.99
N GLU A 97 40.29 -2.86 -9.07
CA GLU A 97 39.63 -2.99 -7.76
C GLU A 97 38.21 -2.41 -7.84
N GLU A 98 37.18 -3.20 -7.51
CA GLU A 98 35.78 -2.78 -7.53
C GLU A 98 35.42 -1.95 -6.28
N LEU A 99 34.69 -0.85 -6.47
CA LEU A 99 34.06 -0.12 -5.38
C LEU A 99 32.93 -0.97 -4.77
N ASP A 100 33.13 -1.40 -3.52
CA ASP A 100 32.18 -2.20 -2.76
C ASP A 100 32.17 -1.78 -1.29
N LEU A 101 31.08 -1.15 -0.86
CA LEU A 101 30.94 -0.60 0.51
C LEU A 101 30.91 -1.68 1.60
N ALA A 102 30.71 -2.95 1.27
CA ALA A 102 30.82 -4.04 2.24
C ALA A 102 32.28 -4.33 2.63
N THR A 103 33.25 -3.93 1.78
CA THR A 103 34.68 -4.21 1.98
C THR A 103 35.53 -2.95 2.13
N ALA A 104 35.08 -1.82 1.59
CA ALA A 104 35.73 -0.54 1.72
C ALA A 104 35.53 0.06 3.12
N ARG A 105 36.47 0.91 3.53
CA ARG A 105 36.27 1.75 4.72
C ARG A 105 35.46 2.98 4.32
N VAL A 106 34.25 3.08 4.84
CA VAL A 106 33.29 4.13 4.48
C VAL A 106 33.39 5.32 5.44
N HIS A 107 33.46 6.52 4.88
CA HIS A 107 33.54 7.80 5.58
C HIS A 107 32.45 8.74 5.09
N ALA A 108 31.94 9.61 5.99
CA ALA A 108 30.97 10.64 5.67
C ALA A 108 29.75 10.12 4.86
N PHE A 109 29.31 8.89 5.14
CA PHE A 109 28.13 8.32 4.48
C PHE A 109 26.88 9.07 4.92
N ARG A 110 26.06 9.41 3.93
CA ARG A 110 24.75 9.99 4.13
C ARG A 110 23.82 9.53 3.02
N ARG A 111 22.61 9.09 3.36
CA ARG A 111 21.55 8.81 2.41
C ARG A 111 20.32 9.64 2.76
N GLU A 112 19.76 10.31 1.77
CA GLU A 112 18.58 11.17 1.90
C GLU A 112 17.52 10.76 0.87
N LEU A 113 16.30 10.53 1.32
CA LEU A 113 15.12 10.51 0.46
C LEU A 113 14.41 11.84 0.66
N ASP A 114 14.46 12.71 -0.35
CA ASP A 114 13.66 13.92 -0.38
C ASP A 114 12.24 13.57 -0.81
N MET A 115 11.29 13.62 0.12
CA MET A 115 9.90 13.26 -0.15
C MET A 115 9.16 14.34 -0.93
N LYS A 116 9.65 15.58 -0.90
CA LYS A 116 9.03 16.71 -1.61
C LYS A 116 9.21 16.56 -3.11
N ASP A 117 10.43 16.22 -3.53
CA ASP A 117 10.80 16.08 -4.95
C ASP A 117 11.05 14.62 -5.37
N ALA A 118 10.82 13.66 -4.48
CA ALA A 118 11.08 12.22 -4.65
C ALA A 118 12.47 11.86 -5.19
N LEU A 119 13.49 12.54 -4.66
CA LEU A 119 14.88 12.35 -5.06
C LEU A 119 15.63 11.54 -3.99
N LEU A 120 16.10 10.36 -4.37
CA LEU A 120 17.06 9.61 -3.57
C LEU A 120 18.46 10.15 -3.83
N THR A 121 19.13 10.62 -2.78
CA THR A 121 20.52 11.08 -2.80
C THR A 121 21.36 10.24 -1.86
N ARG A 122 22.54 9.82 -2.30
CA ARG A 122 23.53 9.12 -1.46
C ARG A 122 24.91 9.72 -1.69
N SER A 123 25.60 10.05 -0.61
CA SER A 123 26.96 10.59 -0.65
C SER A 123 27.85 9.87 0.34
N PHE A 124 29.10 9.60 -0.05
CA PHE A 124 30.10 8.99 0.82
C PHE A 124 31.51 9.20 0.27
N THR A 125 32.50 9.01 1.12
CA THR A 125 33.88 8.76 0.73
C THR A 125 34.23 7.32 1.05
N ALA A 126 34.77 6.57 0.10
CA ALA A 126 35.22 5.20 0.31
C ALA A 126 36.73 5.10 0.14
N GLU A 127 37.40 4.51 1.13
CA GLU A 127 38.79 4.06 1.02
C GLU A 127 38.79 2.56 0.67
N LEU A 128 39.24 2.25 -0.54
CA LEU A 128 39.36 0.87 -1.03
C LEU A 128 40.49 0.13 -0.30
N PRO A 129 40.52 -1.21 -0.30
CA PRO A 129 41.63 -1.99 0.26
C PRO A 129 43.03 -1.58 -0.22
N SER A 130 43.18 -1.06 -1.45
CA SER A 130 44.45 -0.50 -1.92
C SER A 130 44.87 0.84 -1.29
N GLY A 131 44.02 1.47 -0.47
CA GLY A 131 44.22 2.80 0.12
C GLY A 131 43.78 3.96 -0.79
N LYS A 132 43.28 3.67 -2.01
CA LYS A 132 42.70 4.69 -2.89
C LYS A 132 41.38 5.20 -2.33
N GLN A 133 41.20 6.51 -2.35
CA GLN A 133 40.03 7.19 -1.83
C GLN A 133 39.22 7.83 -2.96
N VAL A 134 37.93 7.56 -2.95
CA VAL A 134 36.97 8.06 -3.92
C VAL A 134 35.77 8.69 -3.20
N GLU A 135 35.37 9.88 -3.62
CA GLU A 135 34.12 10.50 -3.18
C GLU A 135 33.03 10.25 -4.22
N VAL A 136 31.85 9.86 -3.75
CA VAL A 136 30.69 9.56 -4.59
C VAL A 136 29.51 10.42 -4.17
N LEU A 137 28.77 10.93 -5.16
CA LEU A 137 27.45 11.53 -5.01
C LEU A 137 26.51 10.92 -6.06
N ALA A 138 25.58 10.08 -5.61
CA ALA A 138 24.55 9.45 -6.42
C ALA A 138 23.20 10.15 -6.20
N ARG A 139 22.48 10.42 -7.28
CA ARG A 139 21.12 10.96 -7.29
C ARG A 139 20.25 10.16 -8.24
N ARG A 140 19.09 9.70 -7.79
CA ARG A 140 18.19 8.83 -8.56
C ARG A 140 16.72 9.18 -8.33
N PHE A 141 15.92 9.10 -9.39
CA PHE A 141 14.48 9.18 -9.32
C PHE A 141 13.81 8.28 -10.38
N LEU A 142 12.55 7.91 -10.13
CA LEU A 142 11.63 7.31 -11.10
C LEU A 142 10.63 8.39 -11.52
N SER A 143 10.50 8.66 -12.82
CA SER A 143 9.72 9.81 -13.30
C SER A 143 8.22 9.61 -13.02
N MET A 144 7.56 10.65 -12.49
CA MET A 144 6.09 10.70 -12.39
C MET A 144 5.46 11.17 -13.69
N LYS A 145 6.22 11.91 -14.52
CA LYS A 145 5.73 12.49 -15.77
C LYS A 145 5.66 11.46 -16.88
N ASP A 146 6.70 10.66 -17.01
CA ASP A 146 6.83 9.60 -18.01
C ASP A 146 7.18 8.30 -17.26
N LYS A 147 6.16 7.50 -16.96
CA LYS A 147 6.24 6.42 -15.98
C LYS A 147 7.11 5.23 -16.42
N ALA A 148 7.49 5.19 -17.68
CA ALA A 148 8.49 4.24 -18.16
C ALA A 148 9.93 4.65 -17.76
N LEU A 149 10.17 5.91 -17.40
CA LEU A 149 11.53 6.45 -17.28
C LEU A 149 12.07 6.49 -15.85
N GLY A 150 13.35 6.13 -15.72
CA GLY A 150 14.18 6.37 -14.55
C GLY A 150 15.49 7.07 -14.93
N ALA A 151 16.09 7.82 -14.01
CA ALA A 151 17.36 8.47 -14.25
C ALA A 151 18.28 8.44 -13.02
N ILE A 152 19.57 8.27 -13.27
CA ILE A 152 20.64 8.28 -12.28
C ILE A 152 21.68 9.31 -12.71
N ARG A 153 22.13 10.11 -11.77
CA ARG A 153 23.31 10.96 -11.88
C ARG A 153 24.29 10.55 -10.79
N TYR A 154 25.40 9.95 -11.20
CA TYR A 154 26.41 9.36 -10.32
C TYR A 154 27.75 10.07 -10.53
N ASN A 155 28.17 10.87 -9.55
CA ASN A 155 29.44 11.60 -9.59
C ASN A 155 30.52 10.83 -8.85
N ILE A 156 31.71 10.76 -9.42
CA ILE A 156 32.90 10.12 -8.86
C ILE A 156 34.03 11.13 -8.86
N LYS A 157 34.66 11.35 -7.72
CA LYS A 157 35.84 12.21 -7.58
C LYS A 157 37.02 11.42 -7.08
N SER A 158 38.14 11.50 -7.80
CA SER A 158 39.40 10.95 -7.31
C SER A 158 39.97 11.85 -6.22
N LEU A 159 40.20 11.32 -5.00
CA LEU A 159 40.73 12.13 -3.89
C LEU A 159 42.25 12.03 -3.74
N ASN A 160 42.85 10.87 -4.03
CA ASN A 160 44.28 10.64 -3.80
C ASN A 160 44.95 9.75 -4.86
N PHE A 161 44.37 9.62 -6.06
CA PHE A 161 44.92 8.76 -7.10
C PHE A 161 44.83 9.37 -8.51
N SER A 162 45.74 8.96 -9.38
CA SER A 162 45.67 9.22 -10.82
C SER A 162 45.73 7.88 -11.56
N ALA A 163 44.59 7.42 -12.09
CA ALA A 163 44.47 6.06 -12.62
C ALA A 163 43.33 5.92 -13.64
N PRO A 164 43.35 4.85 -14.48
CA PRO A 164 42.19 4.46 -15.26
C PRO A 164 41.05 3.99 -14.33
N VAL A 165 39.88 4.61 -14.50
CA VAL A 165 38.62 4.19 -13.90
C VAL A 165 37.76 3.55 -14.98
N LYS A 166 37.34 2.31 -14.75
CA LYS A 166 36.44 1.58 -15.63
C LYS A 166 35.02 1.61 -15.06
N ILE A 167 34.09 2.10 -15.87
CA ILE A 167 32.67 2.14 -15.58
C ILE A 167 31.98 1.07 -16.41
N THR A 168 31.14 0.25 -15.77
CA THR A 168 30.29 -0.73 -16.46
C THR A 168 28.83 -0.42 -16.14
N SER A 169 28.12 0.19 -17.10
CA SER A 169 26.68 0.48 -17.00
C SER A 169 25.90 -0.70 -17.58
N PHE A 170 25.07 -1.36 -16.77
CA PHE A 170 24.48 -2.64 -17.16
C PHE A 170 22.98 -2.76 -16.93
N ILE A 171 22.38 -3.72 -17.63
CA ILE A 171 21.08 -4.32 -17.31
C ILE A 171 21.34 -5.78 -16.95
N ASP A 172 20.85 -6.21 -15.79
CA ASP A 172 20.95 -7.61 -15.34
C ASP A 172 19.55 -8.19 -15.13
N GLY A 173 19.10 -9.00 -16.09
CA GLY A 173 17.87 -9.78 -16.02
C GLY A 173 18.08 -11.19 -15.45
N ASP A 174 19.29 -11.56 -15.01
CA ASP A 174 19.55 -12.85 -14.38
C ASP A 174 19.19 -12.87 -12.88
N VAL A 175 18.01 -12.36 -12.56
CA VAL A 175 17.50 -12.14 -11.21
C VAL A 175 16.69 -13.34 -10.69
N LYS A 176 16.45 -13.34 -9.38
CA LYS A 176 15.56 -14.27 -8.68
C LYS A 176 14.68 -13.51 -7.69
N ASN A 177 13.52 -14.08 -7.39
CA ASN A 177 12.78 -13.75 -6.18
C ASN A 177 13.37 -14.59 -5.03
N GLU A 178 13.64 -13.97 -3.89
CA GLU A 178 14.08 -14.64 -2.67
C GLU A 178 12.96 -15.54 -2.10
N ASP A 179 11.70 -15.17 -2.29
CA ASP A 179 10.54 -15.89 -1.78
C ASP A 179 10.02 -17.01 -2.71
N SER A 180 10.75 -17.40 -3.77
CA SER A 180 10.34 -18.43 -4.72
C SER A 180 10.08 -19.79 -4.04
N ASN A 181 8.91 -20.41 -4.30
CA ASN A 181 8.50 -21.66 -3.64
C ASN A 181 9.39 -22.86 -4.03
N TYR A 182 10.05 -22.80 -5.19
CA TYR A 182 10.83 -23.92 -5.76
C TYR A 182 12.22 -23.48 -6.26
N ASP A 183 12.76 -22.37 -5.75
CA ASP A 183 14.06 -21.81 -6.15
C ASP A 183 14.19 -21.58 -7.68
N GLU A 184 13.06 -21.41 -8.38
CA GLU A 184 13.02 -21.21 -9.83
C GLU A 184 13.22 -19.72 -10.18
N LYS A 185 14.06 -19.44 -11.18
CA LYS A 185 14.10 -18.12 -11.85
C LYS A 185 12.93 -17.97 -12.82
N PHE A 186 12.23 -16.84 -12.78
CA PHE A 186 10.96 -16.68 -13.49
C PHE A 186 11.06 -16.08 -14.90
N TRP A 187 12.24 -15.60 -15.29
CA TRP A 187 12.44 -14.89 -16.56
C TRP A 187 13.24 -15.69 -17.60
N MET A 188 12.88 -15.49 -18.87
CA MET A 188 13.60 -15.96 -20.06
C MET A 188 14.05 -14.77 -20.90
N GLU A 189 15.24 -14.84 -21.48
CA GLU A 189 15.70 -13.87 -22.49
C GLU A 189 14.97 -14.14 -23.81
N LEU A 190 14.47 -13.08 -24.45
CA LEU A 190 13.92 -13.15 -25.81
C LEU A 190 14.83 -12.47 -26.83
N GLU A 191 15.21 -11.22 -26.55
CA GLU A 191 15.97 -10.39 -27.48
C GLU A 191 16.90 -9.45 -26.72
N LYS A 192 18.06 -9.19 -27.32
CA LYS A 192 19.07 -8.25 -26.84
C LYS A 192 19.54 -7.36 -27.97
N LYS A 193 19.75 -6.09 -27.66
CA LYS A 193 20.34 -5.11 -28.58
C LYS A 193 21.24 -4.16 -27.80
N ALA A 194 22.44 -3.87 -28.31
CA ALA A 194 23.34 -2.92 -27.68
C ALA A 194 24.08 -2.08 -28.71
N SER A 195 24.21 -0.79 -28.41
CA SER A 195 25.08 0.16 -29.11
C SER A 195 26.28 0.49 -28.21
N ASP A 196 27.00 1.59 -28.48
CA ASP A 196 28.15 1.98 -27.67
C ASP A 196 27.75 2.63 -26.35
N GLN A 197 26.57 3.27 -26.32
CA GLN A 197 26.05 3.99 -25.14
C GLN A 197 24.70 3.46 -24.66
N GLU A 198 24.07 2.56 -25.43
CA GLU A 198 22.75 2.03 -25.12
C GLU A 198 22.79 0.50 -25.03
N ALA A 199 21.87 -0.06 -24.24
CA ALA A 199 21.61 -1.50 -24.18
C ALA A 199 20.11 -1.74 -23.91
N TYR A 200 19.58 -2.80 -24.50
CA TYR A 200 18.17 -3.17 -24.45
C TYR A 200 18.04 -4.67 -24.24
N LEU A 201 17.28 -5.06 -23.20
CA LEU A 201 17.05 -6.44 -22.82
C LEU A 201 15.54 -6.70 -22.76
N LEU A 202 15.05 -7.54 -23.66
CA LEU A 202 13.67 -8.01 -23.71
C LEU A 202 13.56 -9.38 -23.04
N MET A 203 12.75 -9.43 -21.99
CA MET A 203 12.54 -10.62 -21.16
C MET A 203 11.08 -11.06 -21.21
N GLU A 204 10.85 -12.36 -21.07
CA GLU A 204 9.51 -12.96 -20.93
C GLU A 204 9.39 -13.73 -19.61
N THR A 205 8.26 -13.59 -18.94
CA THR A 205 7.91 -14.41 -17.78
C THR A 205 7.51 -15.82 -18.21
N LYS A 206 8.13 -16.88 -17.64
CA LYS A 206 7.98 -18.26 -18.13
C LYS A 206 6.55 -18.82 -18.21
N LYS A 207 5.65 -18.45 -17.29
CA LYS A 207 4.29 -19.04 -17.21
C LYS A 207 3.18 -18.08 -17.62
N SER A 208 3.30 -16.81 -17.24
CA SER A 208 2.31 -15.78 -17.52
C SER A 208 2.53 -15.08 -18.87
N GLY A 209 3.68 -15.28 -19.51
CA GLY A 209 3.99 -14.77 -20.86
C GLY A 209 4.00 -13.25 -21.00
N PHE A 210 4.13 -12.47 -19.92
CA PHE A 210 4.36 -11.04 -20.00
C PHE A 210 5.75 -10.76 -20.58
N HIS A 211 5.84 -9.77 -21.47
CA HIS A 211 7.11 -9.29 -21.97
C HIS A 211 7.45 -7.96 -21.29
N VAL A 212 8.71 -7.80 -20.87
CA VAL A 212 9.22 -6.53 -20.34
C VAL A 212 10.53 -6.21 -21.03
N CYS A 213 10.60 -5.03 -21.65
CA CYS A 213 11.81 -4.50 -22.23
C CYS A 213 12.41 -3.44 -21.31
N HIS A 214 13.67 -3.66 -20.94
CA HIS A 214 14.47 -2.70 -20.20
C HIS A 214 15.47 -2.10 -21.18
N GLY A 215 15.51 -0.78 -21.29
CA GLY A 215 16.51 -0.04 -22.05
C GLY A 215 17.31 0.86 -21.14
N ILE A 216 18.61 1.01 -21.40
CA ILE A 216 19.48 1.98 -20.75
C ILE A 216 20.24 2.79 -21.80
N GLY A 217 20.54 4.05 -21.47
CA GLY A 217 21.39 4.96 -22.21
C GLY A 217 22.34 5.67 -21.25
N THR A 218 23.64 5.70 -21.55
CA THR A 218 24.68 6.23 -20.65
C THR A 218 25.48 7.36 -21.28
N ARG A 219 25.58 8.48 -20.56
CA ARG A 219 26.39 9.65 -20.93
C ARG A 219 27.45 9.92 -19.85
N LEU A 220 28.66 10.29 -20.29
CA LEU A 220 29.78 10.61 -19.40
C LEU A 220 30.22 12.06 -19.57
N LEU A 221 30.49 12.74 -18.46
CA LEU A 221 31.13 14.05 -18.44
C LEU A 221 32.34 14.01 -17.51
N LYS A 222 33.49 14.47 -17.99
CA LYS A 222 34.69 14.66 -17.16
C LYS A 222 34.92 16.15 -16.94
N ASN A 223 34.99 16.58 -15.69
CA ASN A 223 35.09 17.98 -15.30
C ASN A 223 34.06 18.87 -16.04
N GLY A 224 32.81 18.38 -16.15
CA GLY A 224 31.71 19.07 -16.81
C GLY A 224 31.71 19.03 -18.35
N LYS A 225 32.66 18.33 -18.99
CA LYS A 225 32.73 18.21 -20.47
C LYS A 225 32.32 16.82 -20.93
N ASN A 226 31.42 16.74 -21.91
CA ASN A 226 31.01 15.49 -22.54
C ASN A 226 32.23 14.70 -23.04
N LEU A 227 32.25 13.41 -22.70
CA LEU A 227 33.25 12.46 -23.16
C LEU A 227 32.66 11.53 -24.20
N SER A 228 33.30 11.46 -25.36
CA SER A 228 33.12 10.33 -26.27
C SER A 228 34.07 9.22 -25.81
N ALA A 229 33.58 8.39 -24.90
CA ALA A 229 34.26 7.17 -24.49
C ALA A 229 33.40 5.98 -24.93
N ALA A 230 34.06 4.92 -25.40
CA ALA A 230 33.45 3.64 -25.68
C ALA A 230 34.46 2.55 -25.32
N GLY A 231 33.98 1.52 -24.67
CA GLY A 231 34.74 0.32 -24.33
C GLY A 231 34.04 -0.93 -24.86
N PRO A 232 34.57 -2.12 -24.54
CA PRO A 232 33.96 -3.37 -24.98
C PRO A 232 32.55 -3.51 -24.39
N LYS A 233 31.63 -4.00 -25.21
CA LYS A 233 30.30 -4.40 -24.77
C LYS A 233 30.41 -5.74 -24.06
N VAL A 234 29.67 -5.89 -22.96
CA VAL A 234 29.54 -7.20 -22.30
C VAL A 234 28.18 -7.76 -22.70
N ASP A 235 28.20 -8.91 -23.34
CA ASP A 235 27.02 -9.66 -23.74
C ASP A 235 27.13 -11.08 -23.19
N ARG A 236 26.21 -11.43 -22.30
CA ARG A 236 26.02 -12.80 -21.81
C ARG A 236 24.53 -13.03 -21.58
N GLU A 237 24.14 -14.26 -21.27
CA GLU A 237 22.74 -14.60 -21.00
C GLU A 237 22.13 -13.65 -19.95
N LYS A 238 21.00 -13.05 -20.31
CA LYS A 238 20.17 -12.09 -19.56
C LYS A 238 20.91 -10.84 -19.09
N TYR A 239 22.06 -10.51 -19.66
CA TYR A 239 22.88 -9.40 -19.19
C TYR A 239 23.53 -8.66 -20.35
N LEU A 240 23.39 -7.33 -20.34
CA LEU A 240 24.06 -6.43 -21.27
C LEU A 240 24.75 -5.30 -20.51
N ALA A 241 25.93 -4.88 -20.98
CA ALA A 241 26.58 -3.70 -20.44
C ALA A 241 27.38 -2.91 -21.47
N ASN A 242 27.43 -1.60 -21.27
CA ASN A 242 28.36 -0.68 -21.91
C ASN A 242 29.52 -0.40 -20.94
N THR A 243 30.75 -0.64 -21.40
CA THR A 243 31.95 -0.35 -20.62
C THR A 243 32.57 0.97 -21.09
N PHE A 244 33.13 1.73 -20.16
CA PHE A 244 33.87 2.97 -20.44
C PHE A 244 35.14 2.98 -19.60
N VAL A 245 36.26 3.42 -20.18
CA VAL A 245 37.51 3.59 -19.44
C VAL A 245 37.92 5.05 -19.53
N VAL A 246 38.04 5.70 -18.39
CA VAL A 246 38.38 7.12 -18.28
C VAL A 246 39.57 7.28 -17.34
N ASN A 247 40.65 7.90 -17.81
CA ASN A 247 41.77 8.26 -16.95
C ASN A 247 41.39 9.48 -16.11
N LEU A 248 41.39 9.33 -14.78
CA LEU A 248 41.23 10.43 -13.84
C LEU A 248 42.58 10.80 -13.24
N GLN A 249 42.82 12.09 -13.09
CA GLN A 249 43.86 12.63 -12.22
C GLN A 249 43.26 12.91 -10.83
N GLU A 250 44.14 13.00 -9.83
CA GLU A 250 43.75 13.46 -8.49
C GLU A 250 42.98 14.79 -8.56
N GLY A 251 41.84 14.85 -7.87
CA GLY A 251 40.94 16.00 -7.84
C GLY A 251 39.97 16.11 -9.02
N GLU A 252 40.13 15.31 -10.08
CA GLU A 252 39.18 15.31 -11.22
C GLU A 252 37.89 14.54 -10.90
N GLU A 253 36.81 14.96 -11.58
CA GLU A 253 35.48 14.41 -11.41
C GLU A 253 34.97 13.77 -12.71
N LEU A 254 34.36 12.60 -12.56
CA LEU A 254 33.62 11.87 -13.59
C LEU A 254 32.14 11.80 -13.20
N LEU A 255 31.30 12.42 -14.00
CA LEU A 255 29.85 12.33 -13.89
C LEU A 255 29.32 11.28 -14.89
N ILE A 256 28.54 10.34 -14.37
CA ILE A 256 27.80 9.36 -15.14
C ILE A 256 26.32 9.70 -15.06
N GLU A 257 25.70 9.92 -16.21
CA GLU A 257 24.25 10.01 -16.32
C GLU A 257 23.73 8.76 -17.01
N LYS A 258 22.89 8.00 -16.32
CA LYS A 258 22.25 6.79 -16.82
C LYS A 258 20.75 7.00 -16.88
N PHE A 259 20.19 6.88 -18.06
CA PHE A 259 18.76 6.98 -18.34
C PHE A 259 18.22 5.58 -18.61
N ALA A 260 17.06 5.24 -18.07
CA ALA A 260 16.43 3.95 -18.30
C ALA A 260 14.99 4.12 -18.77
N ALA A 261 14.53 3.16 -19.57
CA ALA A 261 13.14 2.98 -19.92
C ALA A 261 12.72 1.53 -19.63
N ILE A 262 11.60 1.35 -18.95
CA ILE A 262 11.02 0.04 -18.61
C ILE A 262 9.61 0.00 -19.16
N ASN A 263 9.41 -0.77 -20.23
CA ASN A 263 8.10 -0.94 -20.86
C ASN A 263 7.65 -2.39 -20.77
N SER A 264 6.34 -2.60 -20.55
CA SER A 264 5.75 -3.95 -20.48
C SER A 264 4.68 -4.17 -21.54
N SER A 265 4.44 -5.45 -21.84
CA SER A 265 3.35 -5.88 -22.72
C SER A 265 1.96 -5.63 -22.15
N LEU A 266 1.87 -5.09 -20.93
CA LEU A 266 0.62 -4.63 -20.34
C LEU A 266 0.15 -3.31 -21.00
N TYR A 267 1.07 -2.50 -21.51
CA TYR A 267 0.78 -1.18 -22.08
C TYR A 267 1.08 -1.08 -23.58
N ILE A 268 2.09 -1.82 -24.05
CA ILE A 268 2.58 -1.76 -25.42
C ILE A 268 2.47 -3.14 -26.06
N SER A 269 2.18 -3.22 -27.35
CA SER A 269 2.09 -4.51 -28.03
C SER A 269 3.46 -5.23 -28.00
N ARG A 270 3.45 -6.56 -27.88
CA ARG A 270 4.69 -7.37 -27.76
C ARG A 270 5.68 -7.11 -28.90
N ASN A 271 5.18 -6.84 -30.11
CA ASN A 271 6.00 -6.65 -31.31
C ASN A 271 6.63 -5.24 -31.40
N GLU A 272 6.10 -4.27 -30.65
CA GLU A 272 6.58 -2.88 -30.63
C GLU A 272 7.43 -2.57 -29.40
N LEU A 273 7.50 -3.50 -28.43
CA LEU A 273 8.08 -3.24 -27.12
C LEU A 273 9.55 -2.81 -27.18
N MET A 274 10.35 -3.46 -28.02
CA MET A 274 11.76 -3.09 -28.23
C MET A 274 11.89 -1.69 -28.82
N SER A 275 11.16 -1.40 -29.91
CA SER A 275 11.28 -0.13 -30.63
C SER A 275 10.74 1.06 -29.84
N GLU A 276 9.66 0.89 -29.07
CA GLU A 276 9.16 1.95 -28.17
C GLU A 276 10.09 2.20 -26.99
N THR A 277 10.77 1.17 -26.50
CA THR A 277 11.80 1.32 -25.45
C THR A 277 13.03 2.06 -25.97
N GLU A 278 13.48 1.78 -27.20
CA GLU A 278 14.53 2.56 -27.87
C GLU A 278 14.17 4.04 -27.97
N LYS A 279 12.97 4.36 -28.45
CA LYS A 279 12.49 5.75 -28.53
C LYS A 279 12.47 6.43 -27.17
N SER A 280 12.05 5.72 -26.13
CA SER A 280 11.96 6.22 -24.76
C SER A 280 13.34 6.56 -24.20
N VAL A 281 14.33 5.67 -24.36
CA VAL A 281 15.72 5.93 -23.95
C VAL A 281 16.32 7.10 -24.71
N GLN A 282 16.15 7.16 -26.04
CA GLN A 282 16.67 8.25 -26.86
C GLN A 282 16.08 9.60 -26.48
N LYS A 283 14.77 9.65 -26.21
CA LYS A 283 14.08 10.85 -25.69
C LYS A 283 14.66 11.26 -24.34
N ALA A 284 14.88 10.32 -23.43
CA ALA A 284 15.44 10.60 -22.11
C ALA A 284 16.89 11.14 -22.19
N MET A 285 17.73 10.53 -23.02
CA MET A 285 19.11 11.00 -23.27
C MET A 285 19.15 12.41 -23.88
N ALA A 286 18.21 12.72 -24.78
CA ALA A 286 18.09 14.04 -25.41
C ALA A 286 17.65 15.13 -24.41
N ALA A 287 16.70 14.82 -23.53
CA ALA A 287 16.24 15.75 -22.48
C ALA A 287 17.30 15.95 -21.37
N GLY A 288 17.99 14.87 -20.98
CA GLY A 288 18.97 14.90 -19.88
C GLY A 288 18.33 14.92 -18.49
N PHE A 289 19.17 14.77 -17.46
CA PHE A 289 18.68 14.56 -16.08
C PHE A 289 17.93 15.78 -15.54
N ASP A 290 18.43 17.00 -15.75
CA ASP A 290 17.84 18.20 -15.15
C ASP A 290 16.43 18.50 -15.67
N GLN A 291 16.20 18.34 -16.98
CA GLN A 291 14.87 18.52 -17.55
C GLN A 291 13.89 17.45 -17.05
N LEU A 292 14.31 16.18 -17.09
CA LEU A 292 13.47 15.07 -16.62
C LEU A 292 13.13 15.22 -15.13
N PHE A 293 14.08 15.67 -14.32
CA PHE A 293 13.87 15.90 -12.89
C PHE A 293 12.92 17.07 -12.64
N ALA A 294 13.05 18.18 -13.38
CA ALA A 294 12.13 19.31 -13.26
C ALA A 294 10.69 18.93 -13.61
N GLU A 295 10.49 18.14 -14.67
CA GLU A 295 9.18 17.62 -15.05
C GLU A 295 8.60 16.65 -14.00
N HIS A 296 9.45 15.82 -13.41
CA HIS A 296 9.09 14.90 -12.31
C HIS A 296 8.72 15.64 -11.02
N SER A 297 9.55 16.60 -10.58
CA SER A 297 9.33 17.40 -9.36
C SER A 297 8.02 18.20 -9.45
N LYS A 298 7.70 18.75 -10.64
CA LYS A 298 6.40 19.40 -10.87
C LYS A 298 5.20 18.48 -10.60
N CYS A 299 5.27 17.22 -11.01
CA CYS A 299 4.20 16.26 -10.72
C CYS A 299 4.08 15.96 -9.21
N TRP A 300 5.18 16.01 -8.46
CA TRP A 300 5.15 15.89 -7.00
C TRP A 300 4.60 17.12 -6.30
N GLU A 301 4.92 18.32 -6.79
CA GLU A 301 4.31 19.57 -6.32
C GLU A 301 2.77 19.50 -6.41
N GLU A 302 2.23 19.06 -7.55
CA GLU A 302 0.78 18.87 -7.75
C GLU A 302 0.17 17.83 -6.79
N LYS A 303 0.90 16.76 -6.49
CA LYS A 303 0.48 15.72 -5.54
C LYS A 303 0.46 16.24 -4.11
N TRP A 304 1.50 16.94 -3.68
CA TRP A 304 1.58 17.51 -2.34
C TRP A 304 0.56 18.62 -2.11
N GLU A 305 0.26 19.41 -3.16
CA GLU A 305 -0.81 20.40 -3.11
C GLU A 305 -2.19 19.78 -2.84
N ALA A 306 -2.42 18.52 -3.22
CA ALA A 306 -3.69 17.83 -2.95
C ALA A 306 -3.70 17.06 -1.61
N ALA A 307 -2.55 16.59 -1.15
CA ALA A 307 -2.48 15.57 -0.09
C ALA A 307 -1.64 15.95 1.15
N ASP A 308 -0.88 17.05 1.17
CA ASP A 308 0.00 17.37 2.31
C ASP A 308 -0.79 17.55 3.61
N ILE A 309 -0.16 17.08 4.69
CA ILE A 309 -0.61 17.26 6.07
C ILE A 309 0.53 17.95 6.82
N ARG A 310 0.25 19.16 7.29
CA ARG A 310 1.17 19.98 8.09
C ARG A 310 0.88 19.77 9.57
N ILE A 311 1.91 19.48 10.35
CA ILE A 311 1.86 19.33 11.81
C ILE A 311 2.91 20.25 12.42
N GLU A 312 2.49 21.16 13.28
CA GLU A 312 3.37 22.10 13.95
C GLU A 312 3.66 21.65 15.38
N GLY A 313 4.93 21.67 15.78
CA GLY A 313 5.37 21.33 17.15
C GLY A 313 5.91 19.91 17.33
N ASP A 314 5.72 19.02 16.35
CA ASP A 314 6.18 17.64 16.40
C ASP A 314 6.74 17.18 15.03
N VAL A 315 8.07 17.27 14.89
CA VAL A 315 8.77 16.91 13.65
C VAL A 315 8.71 15.41 13.37
N ALA A 316 8.62 14.56 14.41
CA ALA A 316 8.58 13.11 14.23
C ALA A 316 7.23 12.68 13.64
N ALA A 317 6.12 13.26 14.12
CA ALA A 317 4.80 13.08 13.54
C ALA A 317 4.71 13.67 12.12
N GLN A 318 5.29 14.85 11.89
CA GLN A 318 5.32 15.49 10.57
C GLN A 318 6.07 14.64 9.53
N GLN A 319 7.24 14.12 9.89
CA GLN A 319 8.02 13.22 9.04
C GLN A 319 7.24 11.94 8.76
N GLY A 320 6.62 11.35 9.79
CA GLY A 320 5.82 10.14 9.68
C GLY A 320 4.69 10.29 8.66
N ILE A 321 3.80 11.27 8.83
CA ILE A 321 2.64 11.41 7.93
C ILE A 321 3.05 11.67 6.48
N ARG A 322 4.07 12.51 6.24
CA ARG A 322 4.58 12.74 4.89
C ARG A 322 5.21 11.49 4.30
N PHE A 323 5.94 10.69 5.08
CA PHE A 323 6.49 9.42 4.59
C PHE A 323 5.40 8.44 4.13
N ASN A 324 4.33 8.31 4.92
CA ASN A 324 3.19 7.44 4.60
C ASN A 324 2.49 7.89 3.30
N ILE A 325 2.17 9.19 3.21
CA ILE A 325 1.52 9.78 2.03
C ILE A 325 2.40 9.67 0.78
N PHE A 326 3.69 9.96 0.92
CA PHE A 326 4.68 9.82 -0.14
C PHE A 326 4.67 8.41 -0.73
N GLN A 327 4.83 7.38 0.11
CA GLN A 327 4.94 5.98 -0.32
C GLN A 327 3.63 5.44 -0.92
N LEU A 328 2.45 5.84 -0.42
CA LEU A 328 1.17 5.53 -1.08
C LEU A 328 1.10 6.08 -2.49
N MET A 329 1.47 7.35 -2.67
CA MET A 329 1.45 8.03 -3.97
C MET A 329 2.51 7.51 -4.95
N GLN A 330 3.59 6.90 -4.45
CA GLN A 330 4.56 6.15 -5.25
C GLN A 330 4.00 4.80 -5.72
N THR A 331 3.20 4.14 -4.89
CA THR A 331 2.72 2.78 -5.15
C THR A 331 1.53 2.77 -6.10
N TYR A 332 0.58 3.71 -5.94
CA TYR A 332 -0.62 3.76 -6.78
C TYR A 332 -0.98 5.19 -7.15
N THR A 333 -1.23 5.40 -8.44
CA THR A 333 -1.57 6.73 -8.99
C THR A 333 -2.96 6.79 -9.63
N GLY A 334 -3.67 5.66 -9.70
CA GLY A 334 -5.05 5.61 -10.19
C GLY A 334 -5.23 5.82 -11.69
N ASP A 335 -4.18 5.69 -12.48
CA ASP A 335 -4.24 5.83 -13.94
C ASP A 335 -4.56 4.52 -14.68
N ASP A 336 -4.48 3.38 -13.99
CA ASP A 336 -4.77 2.06 -14.56
C ASP A 336 -5.72 1.27 -13.66
N GLU A 337 -6.94 1.02 -14.15
CA GLU A 337 -7.99 0.23 -13.50
C GLU A 337 -7.68 -1.28 -13.40
N ARG A 338 -6.59 -1.74 -14.02
CA ARG A 338 -6.12 -3.14 -13.93
C ARG A 338 -5.16 -3.34 -12.76
N LEU A 339 -4.65 -2.27 -12.17
CA LEU A 339 -3.70 -2.30 -11.06
C LEU A 339 -4.39 -2.09 -9.71
N ASN A 340 -3.71 -2.51 -8.65
CA ASN A 340 -4.13 -2.34 -7.27
C ASN A 340 -2.90 -2.13 -6.37
N ILE A 341 -3.09 -2.12 -5.06
CA ILE A 341 -2.09 -1.78 -4.05
C ILE A 341 -1.70 -3.05 -3.31
N GLY A 342 -0.44 -3.48 -3.46
CA GLY A 342 0.09 -4.60 -2.69
C GLY A 342 0.43 -4.20 -1.25
N PRO A 343 0.32 -5.10 -0.25
CA PRO A 343 0.65 -4.80 1.16
C PRO A 343 2.03 -4.18 1.36
N LYS A 344 3.03 -4.63 0.58
CA LYS A 344 4.39 -4.04 0.56
C LYS A 344 4.74 -3.24 -0.70
N GLY A 345 3.73 -2.93 -1.51
CA GLY A 345 3.88 -2.21 -2.78
C GLY A 345 5.05 -2.71 -3.62
N PHE A 346 5.94 -1.80 -4.03
CA PHE A 346 7.15 -2.09 -4.79
C PHE A 346 8.43 -2.04 -3.94
N THR A 347 8.32 -2.44 -2.67
CA THR A 347 9.42 -2.27 -1.71
C THR A 347 9.94 -3.58 -1.14
N GLY A 348 9.36 -4.73 -1.53
CA GLY A 348 9.73 -6.04 -1.05
C GLY A 348 8.90 -7.16 -1.68
N GLU A 349 9.18 -8.40 -1.30
CA GLU A 349 8.57 -9.59 -1.92
C GLU A 349 7.47 -10.23 -1.05
N LYS A 350 7.53 -10.09 0.27
CA LYS A 350 6.54 -10.64 1.20
C LYS A 350 5.13 -10.13 0.84
N TYR A 351 4.15 -11.05 0.91
CA TYR A 351 2.77 -10.90 0.41
C TYR A 351 2.61 -10.85 -1.12
N GLY A 352 3.69 -11.03 -1.89
CA GLY A 352 3.66 -11.16 -3.35
C GLY A 352 3.39 -9.86 -4.12
N GLY A 353 3.21 -8.71 -3.47
CA GLY A 353 2.90 -7.45 -4.15
C GLY A 353 1.53 -7.43 -4.85
N VAL A 354 0.58 -8.25 -4.39
CA VAL A 354 -0.74 -8.43 -4.99
C VAL A 354 -1.86 -7.93 -4.07
N THR A 355 -3.11 -7.99 -4.53
CA THR A 355 -4.27 -7.36 -3.88
C THR A 355 -4.82 -8.15 -2.70
N TYR A 356 -5.16 -7.42 -1.62
CA TYR A 356 -5.82 -7.90 -0.39
C TYR A 356 -7.06 -7.03 -0.07
N TRP A 357 -7.81 -7.37 0.98
CA TRP A 357 -8.94 -6.55 1.49
C TRP A 357 -8.51 -5.18 2.04
N ASP A 358 -7.22 -5.03 2.34
CA ASP A 358 -6.56 -3.81 2.75
C ASP A 358 -6.93 -2.60 1.89
N THR A 359 -7.02 -2.79 0.56
CA THR A 359 -7.31 -1.73 -0.38
C THR A 359 -8.65 -1.08 -0.08
N GLU A 360 -9.69 -1.89 0.05
CA GLU A 360 -11.06 -1.43 0.29
C GLU A 360 -11.21 -0.85 1.71
N ALA A 361 -10.58 -1.48 2.69
CA ALA A 361 -10.72 -1.11 4.09
C ALA A 361 -9.87 0.10 4.52
N TYR A 362 -8.68 0.29 3.94
CA TYR A 362 -7.69 1.26 4.44
C TYR A 362 -7.13 2.21 3.37
N CYS A 363 -6.97 1.78 2.13
CA CYS A 363 -6.39 2.64 1.08
C CYS A 363 -7.44 3.51 0.38
N LEU A 364 -8.65 2.98 0.17
CA LEU A 364 -9.73 3.69 -0.54
C LEU A 364 -10.07 5.06 0.09
N PRO A 365 -10.17 5.21 1.44
CA PRO A 365 -10.42 6.52 2.06
C PRO A 365 -9.40 7.59 1.68
N PHE A 366 -8.11 7.23 1.62
CA PHE A 366 -7.06 8.16 1.18
C PHE A 366 -7.32 8.68 -0.23
N PHE A 367 -7.62 7.80 -1.19
CA PHE A 367 -7.87 8.20 -2.58
C PHE A 367 -9.19 8.93 -2.77
N LEU A 368 -10.21 8.64 -1.95
CA LEU A 368 -11.45 9.44 -1.90
C LEU A 368 -11.16 10.88 -1.47
N GLY A 369 -10.30 11.06 -0.46
CA GLY A 369 -9.98 12.36 0.11
C GLY A 369 -8.91 13.17 -0.61
N THR A 370 -8.02 12.56 -1.38
CA THR A 370 -6.80 13.24 -1.89
C THR A 370 -6.61 13.17 -3.40
N ALA A 371 -7.36 12.33 -4.11
CA ALA A 371 -7.21 12.13 -5.54
C ALA A 371 -8.48 12.49 -6.31
N PRO A 372 -8.41 12.66 -7.65
CA PRO A 372 -9.60 12.77 -8.47
C PRO A 372 -10.50 11.53 -8.32
N GLN A 373 -11.82 11.71 -8.26
CA GLN A 373 -12.82 10.66 -7.99
C GLN A 373 -12.61 9.36 -8.81
N ARG A 374 -12.21 9.48 -10.08
CA ARG A 374 -11.92 8.34 -10.97
C ARG A 374 -10.88 7.36 -10.38
N VAL A 375 -9.98 7.83 -9.53
CA VAL A 375 -8.93 6.99 -8.92
C VAL A 375 -9.54 6.01 -7.92
N ALA A 376 -10.42 6.49 -7.03
CA ALA A 376 -11.16 5.63 -6.11
C ALA A 376 -12.14 4.70 -6.88
N GLN A 377 -12.78 5.22 -7.92
CA GLN A 377 -13.66 4.43 -8.79
C GLN A 377 -12.93 3.26 -9.47
N ASN A 378 -11.70 3.49 -9.95
CA ASN A 378 -10.86 2.46 -10.58
C ASN A 378 -10.57 1.28 -9.64
N LEU A 379 -10.38 1.52 -8.34
CA LEU A 379 -10.20 0.45 -7.34
C LEU A 379 -11.46 -0.42 -7.21
N LEU A 380 -12.65 0.16 -7.35
CA LEU A 380 -13.90 -0.61 -7.33
C LEU A 380 -14.17 -1.32 -8.66
N ILE A 381 -13.86 -0.68 -9.79
CA ILE A 381 -13.95 -1.32 -11.12
C ILE A 381 -13.02 -2.52 -11.21
N TYR A 382 -11.83 -2.45 -10.61
CA TYR A 382 -10.92 -3.60 -10.48
C TYR A 382 -11.64 -4.82 -9.86
N ARG A 383 -12.41 -4.64 -8.78
CA ARG A 383 -13.19 -5.72 -8.16
C ARG A 383 -14.33 -6.20 -9.05
N HIS A 384 -15.04 -5.29 -9.71
CA HIS A 384 -16.09 -5.66 -10.66
C HIS A 384 -15.56 -6.53 -11.81
N LYS A 385 -14.41 -6.17 -12.41
CA LYS A 385 -13.77 -6.94 -13.48
C LYS A 385 -13.36 -8.36 -13.06
N HIS A 386 -13.16 -8.58 -11.76
CA HIS A 386 -12.81 -9.87 -11.19
C HIS A 386 -14.01 -10.63 -10.61
N LEU A 387 -15.24 -10.12 -10.76
CA LEU A 387 -16.45 -10.73 -10.21
C LEU A 387 -16.65 -12.19 -10.67
N GLN A 388 -16.42 -12.48 -11.94
CA GLN A 388 -16.57 -13.85 -12.46
C GLN A 388 -15.59 -14.83 -11.79
N LYS A 389 -14.36 -14.40 -11.51
CA LYS A 389 -13.38 -15.20 -10.79
C LYS A 389 -13.74 -15.38 -9.31
N ALA A 390 -14.31 -14.37 -8.68
CA ALA A 390 -14.86 -14.50 -7.33
C ALA A 390 -16.02 -15.51 -7.26
N ILE A 391 -16.86 -15.59 -8.30
CA ILE A 391 -17.90 -16.63 -8.43
C ILE A 391 -17.27 -18.02 -8.58
N GLU A 392 -16.24 -18.17 -9.43
CA GLU A 392 -15.50 -19.43 -9.58
C GLU A 392 -14.84 -19.87 -8.25
N ASN A 393 -14.30 -18.94 -7.47
CA ASN A 393 -13.75 -19.24 -6.15
C ASN A 393 -14.83 -19.77 -5.19
N ALA A 394 -16.03 -19.17 -5.19
CA ALA A 394 -17.14 -19.66 -4.37
C ALA A 394 -17.59 -21.06 -4.81
N GLN A 395 -17.67 -21.31 -6.12
CA GLN A 395 -18.05 -22.62 -6.67
C GLN A 395 -17.09 -23.74 -6.25
N LYS A 396 -15.79 -23.47 -6.16
CA LYS A 396 -14.80 -24.43 -5.64
C LYS A 396 -15.09 -24.87 -4.20
N LEU A 397 -15.79 -24.05 -3.43
CA LEU A 397 -16.18 -24.31 -2.04
C LEU A 397 -17.63 -24.79 -1.90
N GLY A 398 -18.33 -25.04 -3.02
CA GLY A 398 -19.70 -25.58 -3.03
C GLY A 398 -20.80 -24.53 -2.99
N PHE A 399 -20.50 -23.25 -3.24
CA PHE A 399 -21.51 -22.20 -3.40
C PHE A 399 -22.03 -22.14 -4.84
N GLU A 400 -23.32 -21.85 -5.01
CA GLU A 400 -23.98 -21.91 -6.31
C GLU A 400 -24.70 -20.58 -6.65
N ASN A 401 -25.42 -20.57 -7.77
CA ASN A 401 -26.34 -19.50 -8.17
C ASN A 401 -25.71 -18.10 -8.28
N GLY A 402 -24.42 -18.02 -8.61
CA GLY A 402 -23.71 -16.76 -8.77
C GLY A 402 -23.31 -16.09 -7.45
N ALA A 403 -23.22 -16.84 -6.35
CA ALA A 403 -22.53 -16.39 -5.16
C ALA A 403 -21.06 -16.09 -5.47
N ALA A 404 -20.54 -14.96 -4.98
CA ALA A 404 -19.14 -14.58 -5.12
C ALA A 404 -18.42 -14.63 -3.77
N LEU A 405 -17.26 -15.29 -3.74
CA LEU A 405 -16.28 -15.17 -2.68
C LEU A 405 -15.04 -14.52 -3.27
N TYR A 406 -14.86 -13.24 -2.98
CA TYR A 406 -13.62 -12.58 -3.37
C TYR A 406 -12.45 -13.22 -2.63
N PRO A 407 -11.31 -13.34 -3.31
CA PRO A 407 -10.13 -13.99 -2.74
C PRO A 407 -9.52 -13.15 -1.62
N MET A 408 -8.85 -13.80 -0.67
CA MET A 408 -7.99 -13.11 0.29
C MET A 408 -6.79 -12.47 -0.42
N VAL A 409 -6.19 -13.21 -1.35
CA VAL A 409 -4.99 -12.78 -2.09
C VAL A 409 -5.20 -12.96 -3.57
N THR A 410 -5.00 -11.91 -4.37
CA THR A 410 -5.18 -12.04 -5.82
C THR A 410 -4.49 -10.97 -6.65
N ILE A 411 -4.23 -11.29 -7.92
CA ILE A 411 -3.90 -10.28 -8.93
C ILE A 411 -4.91 -10.24 -10.08
N ASN A 412 -5.59 -11.35 -10.37
CA ASN A 412 -6.48 -11.53 -11.53
C ASN A 412 -7.91 -11.98 -11.14
N GLY A 413 -8.22 -12.01 -9.84
CA GLY A 413 -9.49 -12.46 -9.27
C GLY A 413 -9.49 -13.90 -8.73
N GLU A 414 -8.53 -14.75 -9.13
CA GLU A 414 -8.38 -16.08 -8.54
C GLU A 414 -7.75 -16.00 -7.16
N GLU A 415 -8.18 -16.87 -6.25
CA GLU A 415 -7.52 -17.02 -4.95
C GLU A 415 -6.07 -17.47 -5.12
N CYS A 416 -5.20 -16.95 -4.26
CA CYS A 416 -3.76 -17.26 -4.24
C CYS A 416 -3.31 -17.71 -2.84
N HIS A 417 -4.08 -17.45 -1.79
CA HIS A 417 -3.72 -17.82 -0.42
C HIS A 417 -3.85 -19.33 -0.17
N ASN A 418 -2.95 -19.92 0.62
CA ASN A 418 -2.79 -21.36 0.75
C ASN A 418 -2.86 -21.90 2.20
N GLU A 419 -3.50 -21.17 3.12
CA GLU A 419 -3.80 -21.61 4.50
C GLU A 419 -5.32 -21.61 4.72
N TRP A 420 -5.90 -22.76 5.07
CA TRP A 420 -7.35 -22.99 5.03
C TRP A 420 -8.11 -22.07 5.99
N GLU A 421 -7.52 -21.78 7.15
CA GLU A 421 -8.01 -20.86 8.18
C GLU A 421 -8.19 -19.43 7.67
N ILE A 422 -7.52 -19.06 6.57
CA ILE A 422 -7.59 -17.72 5.97
C ILE A 422 -8.32 -17.81 4.62
N THR A 423 -7.83 -18.68 3.74
CA THR A 423 -8.32 -18.87 2.37
C THR A 423 -9.82 -19.15 2.34
N PHE A 424 -10.33 -20.01 3.23
CA PHE A 424 -11.74 -20.40 3.20
C PHE A 424 -12.58 -19.69 4.27
N GLU A 425 -11.95 -19.27 5.37
CA GLU A 425 -12.66 -18.89 6.60
C GLU A 425 -12.60 -17.39 6.91
N GLU A 426 -11.63 -16.62 6.38
CA GLU A 426 -11.54 -15.17 6.58
C GLU A 426 -12.48 -14.38 5.65
N ILE A 427 -13.76 -14.71 5.71
CA ILE A 427 -14.76 -14.32 4.72
C ILE A 427 -15.30 -12.88 4.90
N HIS A 428 -14.91 -12.20 5.98
CA HIS A 428 -15.30 -10.80 6.23
C HIS A 428 -14.80 -9.84 5.14
N ARG A 429 -13.76 -10.22 4.38
CA ARG A 429 -13.28 -9.53 3.17
C ARG A 429 -14.37 -9.26 2.13
N ASN A 430 -15.38 -10.12 2.01
CA ASN A 430 -16.54 -9.85 1.16
C ASN A 430 -17.33 -8.63 1.65
N GLY A 431 -17.43 -8.47 2.97
CA GLY A 431 -18.00 -7.29 3.60
C GLY A 431 -17.20 -6.03 3.30
N ALA A 432 -15.87 -6.08 3.37
CA ALA A 432 -15.01 -4.93 3.05
C ALA A 432 -15.27 -4.39 1.64
N ILE A 433 -15.47 -5.28 0.65
CA ILE A 433 -15.79 -4.90 -0.73
C ILE A 433 -17.17 -4.25 -0.84
N ALA A 434 -18.18 -4.81 -0.17
CA ALA A 434 -19.51 -4.18 -0.12
C ALA A 434 -19.45 -2.79 0.54
N TYR A 435 -18.69 -2.67 1.64
CA TYR A 435 -18.50 -1.40 2.34
C TYR A 435 -17.77 -0.37 1.51
N ALA A 436 -16.77 -0.77 0.73
CA ALA A 436 -16.07 0.12 -0.19
C ALA A 436 -16.98 0.71 -1.28
N ILE A 437 -17.93 -0.09 -1.81
CA ILE A 437 -18.97 0.43 -2.72
C ILE A 437 -19.81 1.48 -1.98
N TYR A 438 -20.34 1.16 -0.80
CA TYR A 438 -21.10 2.13 0.00
C TYR A 438 -20.32 3.40 0.28
N ASN A 439 -19.07 3.28 0.75
CA ASN A 439 -18.24 4.41 1.13
C ASN A 439 -17.99 5.32 -0.08
N TYR A 440 -17.70 4.76 -1.26
CA TYR A 440 -17.58 5.54 -2.49
C TYR A 440 -18.85 6.32 -2.80
N ILE A 441 -20.02 5.69 -2.73
CA ILE A 441 -21.31 6.35 -2.99
C ILE A 441 -21.62 7.42 -1.95
N ASN A 442 -21.43 7.12 -0.67
CA ASN A 442 -21.67 8.04 0.44
C ASN A 442 -20.76 9.28 0.33
N TYR A 443 -19.49 9.07 0.00
CA TYR A 443 -18.48 10.13 -0.11
C TYR A 443 -18.69 11.00 -1.36
N THR A 444 -18.86 10.38 -2.52
CA THR A 444 -18.87 11.09 -3.83
C THR A 444 -20.26 11.52 -4.27
N GLY A 445 -21.30 10.81 -3.84
CA GLY A 445 -22.66 10.94 -4.38
C GLY A 445 -22.88 10.27 -5.74
N ASP A 446 -21.88 9.59 -6.32
CA ASP A 446 -21.93 9.00 -7.66
C ASP A 446 -22.74 7.69 -7.71
N ARG A 447 -24.06 7.81 -7.56
CA ARG A 447 -25.00 6.68 -7.66
C ARG A 447 -25.09 6.06 -9.06
N GLU A 448 -24.58 6.73 -10.09
CA GLU A 448 -24.50 6.19 -11.45
C GLU A 448 -23.53 5.01 -11.56
N TYR A 449 -22.63 4.84 -10.59
CA TYR A 449 -21.79 3.63 -10.48
C TYR A 449 -22.59 2.34 -10.21
N LEU A 450 -23.78 2.44 -9.59
CA LEU A 450 -24.50 1.27 -9.06
C LEU A 450 -25.01 0.32 -10.16
N ALA A 451 -25.69 0.81 -11.19
CA ALA A 451 -26.19 -0.07 -12.25
C ALA A 451 -25.10 -0.72 -13.11
N PRO A 452 -24.11 0.00 -13.65
CA PRO A 452 -23.09 -0.60 -14.51
C PRO A 452 -22.13 -1.52 -13.75
N TYR A 453 -21.92 -1.31 -12.44
CA TYR A 453 -20.90 -2.02 -11.67
C TYR A 453 -21.37 -2.50 -10.30
N GLY A 454 -21.78 -1.58 -9.42
CA GLY A 454 -21.93 -1.84 -7.99
C GLY A 454 -22.95 -2.94 -7.64
N PHE A 455 -24.12 -2.93 -8.29
CA PHE A 455 -25.19 -3.88 -8.01
C PHE A 455 -24.80 -5.32 -8.31
N GLU A 456 -24.05 -5.58 -9.39
CA GLU A 456 -23.65 -6.94 -9.76
C GLU A 456 -22.77 -7.57 -8.67
N VAL A 457 -21.86 -6.76 -8.11
CA VAL A 457 -21.00 -7.17 -7.00
C VAL A 457 -21.86 -7.40 -5.75
N LEU A 458 -22.69 -6.44 -5.35
CA LEU A 458 -23.53 -6.54 -4.16
C LEU A 458 -24.51 -7.72 -4.20
N LEU A 459 -25.11 -8.01 -5.37
CA LEU A 459 -25.97 -9.16 -5.58
C LEU A 459 -25.21 -10.47 -5.35
N ALA A 460 -24.03 -10.62 -5.96
CA ALA A 460 -23.24 -11.83 -5.83
C ALA A 460 -22.71 -12.06 -4.40
N LEU A 461 -22.34 -10.98 -3.70
CA LEU A 461 -21.97 -11.00 -2.29
C LEU A 461 -23.15 -11.40 -1.39
N SER A 462 -24.33 -10.83 -1.64
CA SER A 462 -25.57 -11.16 -0.92
C SER A 462 -25.99 -12.62 -1.11
N ARG A 463 -25.83 -13.15 -2.33
CA ARG A 463 -26.03 -14.57 -2.62
C ARG A 463 -25.05 -15.48 -1.89
N PHE A 464 -23.79 -15.04 -1.72
CA PHE A 464 -22.82 -15.76 -0.89
C PHE A 464 -23.25 -15.78 0.58
N TRP A 465 -23.54 -14.62 1.17
CA TRP A 465 -23.96 -14.54 2.58
C TRP A 465 -25.21 -15.38 2.85
N ALA A 466 -26.20 -15.33 1.96
CA ALA A 466 -27.42 -16.11 2.08
C ALA A 466 -27.22 -17.63 2.03
N GLN A 467 -26.13 -18.11 1.41
CA GLN A 467 -25.76 -19.52 1.37
C GLN A 467 -24.77 -19.93 2.47
N ARG A 468 -24.02 -18.96 3.02
CA ARG A 468 -22.96 -19.23 4.01
C ARG A 468 -23.48 -19.34 5.45
N VAL A 469 -24.63 -18.74 5.74
CA VAL A 469 -25.31 -18.82 7.04
C VAL A 469 -25.95 -20.19 7.28
N ASN A 470 -26.15 -20.54 8.55
CA ASN A 470 -26.88 -21.72 8.96
C ASN A 470 -28.01 -21.32 9.92
N TRP A 471 -29.20 -21.92 9.80
CA TRP A 471 -30.21 -21.79 10.85
C TRP A 471 -29.84 -22.70 12.04
N SER A 472 -29.81 -22.15 13.25
CA SER A 472 -29.58 -22.90 14.48
C SER A 472 -30.89 -23.10 15.23
N ASP A 473 -31.39 -24.34 15.31
CA ASP A 473 -32.59 -24.66 16.11
C ASP A 473 -32.38 -24.40 17.61
N VAL A 474 -31.14 -24.45 18.10
CA VAL A 474 -30.85 -24.19 19.51
C VAL A 474 -30.90 -22.70 19.82
N LYS A 475 -30.34 -21.85 18.94
CA LYS A 475 -30.33 -20.39 19.13
C LYS A 475 -31.58 -19.71 18.57
N GLN A 476 -32.40 -20.42 17.78
CA GLN A 476 -33.54 -19.88 17.02
C GLN A 476 -33.13 -18.66 16.19
N ALA A 477 -31.98 -18.77 15.52
CA ALA A 477 -31.34 -17.69 14.80
C ALA A 477 -30.40 -18.23 13.71
N TYR A 478 -30.12 -17.42 12.70
CA TYR A 478 -29.02 -17.66 11.76
C TYR A 478 -27.68 -17.44 12.46
N VAL A 479 -26.74 -18.33 12.18
CA VAL A 479 -25.37 -18.33 12.68
C VAL A 479 -24.39 -18.43 11.52
N ILE A 480 -23.15 -17.99 11.73
CA ILE A 480 -22.05 -18.22 10.78
C ILE A 480 -20.96 -18.99 11.52
N LEU A 481 -20.74 -20.23 11.11
CA LEU A 481 -19.84 -21.18 11.78
C LEU A 481 -18.53 -21.36 11.01
N GLY A 482 -17.43 -21.65 11.70
CA GLY A 482 -16.12 -21.94 11.10
C GLY A 482 -15.58 -20.78 10.28
N VAL A 483 -15.28 -19.66 10.94
CA VAL A 483 -14.75 -18.45 10.32
C VAL A 483 -13.49 -17.96 11.03
N THR A 484 -12.75 -17.10 10.36
CA THR A 484 -11.70 -16.27 10.93
C THR A 484 -12.13 -14.81 10.77
N GLY A 485 -12.13 -14.04 11.85
CA GLY A 485 -12.40 -12.60 11.79
C GLY A 485 -11.16 -11.81 11.36
N PRO A 486 -11.21 -10.47 11.33
CA PRO A 486 -10.01 -9.65 11.20
C PRO A 486 -8.90 -10.02 12.20
N ASN A 487 -9.25 -10.50 13.39
CA ASN A 487 -8.28 -11.06 14.32
C ASN A 487 -7.89 -12.49 13.89
N GLU A 488 -6.82 -12.59 13.10
CA GLU A 488 -6.27 -13.88 12.64
C GLU A 488 -5.69 -14.76 13.77
N TYR A 489 -5.59 -14.26 15.01
CA TYR A 489 -5.26 -15.08 16.19
C TYR A 489 -6.45 -15.86 16.75
N GLU A 490 -7.55 -15.90 16.00
CA GLU A 490 -8.72 -16.73 16.27
C GLU A 490 -9.12 -17.42 14.97
N ASN A 491 -8.93 -18.73 14.88
CA ASN A 491 -9.23 -19.50 13.67
C ASN A 491 -10.35 -20.50 13.93
N ASN A 492 -11.13 -20.78 12.88
CA ASN A 492 -12.26 -21.72 12.93
C ASN A 492 -13.26 -21.44 14.07
N VAL A 493 -13.46 -20.15 14.37
CA VAL A 493 -14.39 -19.71 15.41
C VAL A 493 -15.82 -19.66 14.89
N ASN A 494 -16.78 -19.52 15.81
CA ASN A 494 -18.20 -19.45 15.49
C ASN A 494 -18.77 -18.08 15.87
N ASN A 495 -19.62 -17.55 15.00
CA ASN A 495 -20.36 -16.31 15.21
C ASN A 495 -19.45 -15.12 15.50
N ASN A 496 -18.36 -14.97 14.73
CA ASN A 496 -17.54 -13.78 14.84
C ASN A 496 -18.41 -12.52 14.63
N PHE A 497 -18.43 -11.60 15.60
CA PHE A 497 -19.36 -10.48 15.60
C PHE A 497 -19.20 -9.60 14.36
N HIS A 498 -17.95 -9.29 13.98
CA HIS A 498 -17.67 -8.49 12.80
C HIS A 498 -18.21 -9.16 11.52
N THR A 499 -17.93 -10.45 11.33
CA THR A 499 -18.38 -11.21 10.16
C THR A 499 -19.91 -11.29 10.08
N ASN A 500 -20.59 -11.58 11.19
CA ASN A 500 -22.05 -11.62 11.24
C ASN A 500 -22.65 -10.26 10.92
N ASN A 501 -22.05 -9.17 11.44
CA ASN A 501 -22.53 -7.82 11.20
C ASN A 501 -22.33 -7.41 9.73
N MET A 502 -21.18 -7.74 9.14
CA MET A 502 -20.92 -7.49 7.73
C MET A 502 -21.85 -8.25 6.80
N ALA A 503 -22.23 -9.48 7.14
CA ALA A 503 -23.23 -10.24 6.39
C ALA A 503 -24.59 -9.51 6.39
N VAL A 504 -25.09 -9.15 7.58
CA VAL A 504 -26.37 -8.44 7.73
C VAL A 504 -26.35 -7.08 7.04
N TRP A 505 -25.28 -6.31 7.24
CA TRP A 505 -25.13 -5.00 6.65
C TRP A 505 -25.07 -5.05 5.11
N THR A 506 -24.35 -6.02 4.54
CA THR A 506 -24.29 -6.23 3.09
C THR A 506 -25.68 -6.49 2.51
N LEU A 507 -26.47 -7.37 3.16
CA LEU A 507 -27.82 -7.69 2.72
C LEU A 507 -28.74 -6.45 2.79
N LYS A 508 -28.67 -5.68 3.90
CA LYS A 508 -29.44 -4.43 4.05
C LYS A 508 -29.09 -3.42 2.95
N TYR A 509 -27.81 -3.14 2.75
CA TYR A 509 -27.38 -2.18 1.74
C TYR A 509 -27.74 -2.63 0.32
N THR A 510 -27.67 -3.93 0.04
CA THR A 510 -28.11 -4.47 -1.27
C THR A 510 -29.61 -4.24 -1.49
N LEU A 511 -30.45 -4.42 -0.46
CA LEU A 511 -31.88 -4.11 -0.55
C LEU A 511 -32.13 -2.62 -0.81
N GLU A 512 -31.39 -1.72 -0.16
CA GLU A 512 -31.47 -0.28 -0.41
C GLU A 512 -31.10 0.08 -1.87
N VAL A 513 -30.04 -0.54 -2.40
CA VAL A 513 -29.62 -0.36 -3.80
C VAL A 513 -30.68 -0.89 -4.76
N ILE A 514 -31.32 -2.03 -4.48
CA ILE A 514 -32.43 -2.56 -5.28
C ILE A 514 -33.58 -1.55 -5.32
N ASP A 515 -33.99 -1.01 -4.18
CA ASP A 515 -35.07 -0.03 -4.11
C ASP A 515 -34.73 1.25 -4.87
N TYR A 516 -33.48 1.72 -4.79
CA TYR A 516 -32.99 2.84 -5.58
C TYR A 516 -33.05 2.55 -7.08
N LEU A 517 -32.48 1.44 -7.55
CA LEU A 517 -32.42 1.10 -8.98
C LEU A 517 -33.81 0.91 -9.58
N LYS A 518 -34.73 0.26 -8.85
CA LYS A 518 -36.13 0.11 -9.28
C LYS A 518 -36.82 1.45 -9.47
N LYS A 519 -36.56 2.40 -8.57
CA LYS A 519 -37.22 3.70 -8.57
C LYS A 519 -36.61 4.66 -9.59
N GLU A 520 -35.29 4.76 -9.62
CA GLU A 520 -34.56 5.80 -10.35
C GLU A 520 -34.00 5.31 -11.70
N GLN A 521 -33.77 4.00 -11.86
CA GLN A 521 -33.18 3.40 -13.07
C GLN A 521 -33.93 2.12 -13.54
N PRO A 522 -35.26 2.16 -13.73
CA PRO A 522 -36.10 0.96 -13.92
C PRO A 522 -35.74 0.12 -15.16
N TYR A 523 -35.28 0.75 -16.24
CA TYR A 523 -34.87 0.03 -17.45
C TYR A 523 -33.58 -0.78 -17.23
N LEU A 524 -32.56 -0.17 -16.62
CA LEU A 524 -31.31 -0.87 -16.26
C LEU A 524 -31.57 -1.95 -15.21
N TRP A 525 -32.49 -1.69 -14.27
CA TRP A 525 -32.95 -2.70 -13.32
C TRP A 525 -33.49 -3.95 -14.03
N GLU A 526 -34.39 -3.78 -15.02
CA GLU A 526 -34.93 -4.90 -15.80
C GLU A 526 -33.82 -5.67 -16.54
N GLU A 527 -32.85 -4.97 -17.12
CA GLU A 527 -31.68 -5.61 -17.75
C GLU A 527 -30.86 -6.43 -16.74
N LEU A 528 -30.61 -5.89 -15.54
CA LEU A 528 -29.86 -6.56 -14.47
C LEU A 528 -30.60 -7.79 -13.94
N VAL A 529 -31.91 -7.70 -13.74
CA VAL A 529 -32.76 -8.84 -13.33
C VAL A 529 -32.66 -9.97 -14.35
N ASN A 530 -32.76 -9.64 -15.63
CA ASN A 530 -32.67 -10.61 -16.72
C ASN A 530 -31.26 -11.21 -16.85
N LYS A 531 -30.21 -10.38 -16.79
CA LYS A 531 -28.80 -10.80 -16.89
C LYS A 531 -28.44 -11.80 -15.80
N TRP A 532 -28.80 -11.50 -14.55
CA TRP A 532 -28.43 -12.30 -13.38
C TRP A 532 -29.47 -13.34 -12.96
N LYS A 533 -30.55 -13.46 -13.74
CA LYS A 533 -31.71 -14.31 -13.45
C LYS A 533 -32.16 -14.12 -12.00
N PHE A 534 -32.24 -12.87 -11.57
CA PHE A 534 -32.49 -12.51 -10.17
C PHE A 534 -33.94 -12.80 -9.81
N ASN A 535 -34.17 -13.77 -8.91
CA ASN A 535 -35.50 -14.04 -8.39
C ASN A 535 -35.77 -13.12 -7.20
N GLU A 536 -36.08 -11.85 -7.51
CA GLU A 536 -36.20 -10.78 -6.53
C GLU A 536 -37.09 -11.17 -5.33
N VAL A 537 -38.28 -11.69 -5.58
CA VAL A 537 -39.24 -12.02 -4.50
C VAL A 537 -38.66 -13.08 -3.57
N GLN A 538 -38.12 -14.17 -4.10
CA GLN A 538 -37.60 -15.27 -3.29
C GLN A 538 -36.31 -14.87 -2.58
N GLU A 539 -35.35 -14.30 -3.31
CA GLU A 539 -34.03 -13.97 -2.78
C GLU A 539 -34.14 -12.88 -1.71
N THR A 540 -34.86 -11.78 -1.97
CA THR A 540 -35.01 -10.69 -1.00
C THR A 540 -35.83 -11.08 0.24
N THR A 541 -36.79 -12.02 0.11
CA THR A 541 -37.52 -12.56 1.27
C THR A 541 -36.59 -13.34 2.18
N ASN A 542 -35.76 -14.23 1.61
CA ASN A 542 -34.76 -14.98 2.38
C ASN A 542 -33.73 -14.03 3.02
N TRP A 543 -33.27 -13.00 2.30
CA TRP A 543 -32.32 -12.04 2.86
C TRP A 543 -32.90 -11.28 4.06
N LYS A 544 -34.18 -10.86 3.99
CA LYS A 544 -34.88 -10.21 5.11
C LYS A 544 -35.01 -11.14 6.31
N GLU A 545 -35.33 -12.41 6.09
CA GLU A 545 -35.40 -13.43 7.14
C GLU A 545 -34.05 -13.59 7.86
N ILE A 546 -32.94 -13.62 7.10
CA ILE A 546 -31.58 -13.66 7.65
C ILE A 546 -31.26 -12.40 8.45
N ILE A 547 -31.58 -11.22 7.91
CA ILE A 547 -31.34 -9.92 8.58
C ILE A 547 -32.06 -9.87 9.93
N GLU A 548 -33.33 -10.28 9.98
CA GLU A 548 -34.16 -10.20 11.18
C GLU A 548 -33.75 -11.20 12.26
N ASN A 549 -33.18 -12.33 11.86
CA ASN A 549 -32.90 -13.46 12.77
C ASN A 549 -31.41 -13.78 12.88
N MET A 550 -30.49 -12.86 12.54
CA MET A 550 -29.05 -13.09 12.73
C MET A 550 -28.67 -13.10 14.21
N TYR A 551 -27.86 -14.08 14.61
CA TYR A 551 -27.29 -14.16 15.94
C TYR A 551 -26.07 -13.25 16.08
N PHE A 552 -26.00 -12.49 17.18
CA PHE A 552 -24.83 -11.73 17.60
C PHE A 552 -24.46 -12.16 19.01
N PRO A 553 -23.24 -12.67 19.26
CA PRO A 553 -22.84 -13.07 20.59
C PRO A 553 -22.72 -11.81 21.47
N TYR A 554 -23.40 -11.82 22.62
CA TYR A 554 -23.51 -10.65 23.49
C TYR A 554 -23.38 -11.08 24.95
N ASP A 555 -22.55 -10.39 25.70
CA ASP A 555 -22.45 -10.54 27.14
C ASP A 555 -23.23 -9.43 27.85
N LYS A 556 -24.17 -9.83 28.71
CA LYS A 556 -25.07 -8.90 29.40
C LYS A 556 -24.44 -8.23 30.63
N GLU A 557 -23.43 -8.84 31.23
CA GLU A 557 -22.80 -8.32 32.45
C GLU A 557 -21.79 -7.22 32.10
N LEU A 558 -20.98 -7.47 31.08
CA LEU A 558 -20.05 -6.50 30.49
C LEU A 558 -20.75 -5.51 29.56
N ASP A 559 -21.95 -5.85 29.08
CA ASP A 559 -22.75 -5.05 28.15
C ASP A 559 -21.99 -4.76 26.84
N ILE A 560 -21.42 -5.82 26.27
CA ILE A 560 -20.63 -5.81 25.03
C ILE A 560 -20.97 -6.96 24.10
N TYR A 561 -20.79 -6.75 22.79
CA TYR A 561 -20.68 -7.83 21.82
C TYR A 561 -19.37 -8.58 22.02
N LEU A 562 -19.47 -9.91 22.05
CA LEU A 562 -18.28 -10.77 22.10
C LEU A 562 -17.66 -10.89 20.71
N GLN A 563 -16.34 -10.98 20.64
CA GLN A 563 -15.67 -11.17 19.36
C GLN A 563 -16.11 -12.46 18.67
N GLN A 564 -16.35 -13.53 19.43
CA GLN A 564 -16.95 -14.79 18.96
C GLN A 564 -17.62 -15.55 20.13
N ASP A 565 -18.37 -16.62 19.82
CA ASP A 565 -18.84 -17.57 20.84
C ASP A 565 -17.66 -18.14 21.66
N GLY A 566 -17.77 -18.16 22.98
CA GLY A 566 -16.76 -18.73 23.89
C GLY A 566 -15.56 -17.82 24.18
N PHE A 567 -15.52 -16.57 23.70
CA PHE A 567 -14.37 -15.68 23.93
C PHE A 567 -14.04 -15.47 25.42
N LEU A 568 -15.05 -15.31 26.26
CA LEU A 568 -14.87 -15.08 27.71
C LEU A 568 -14.44 -16.34 28.50
N ASP A 569 -14.42 -17.53 27.87
CA ASP A 569 -13.89 -18.73 28.51
C ASP A 569 -12.34 -18.72 28.55
N LYS A 570 -11.71 -17.78 27.83
CA LYS A 570 -10.25 -17.57 27.81
C LYS A 570 -9.79 -16.86 29.08
N GLU A 571 -8.52 -17.04 29.41
CA GLU A 571 -7.88 -16.27 30.48
C GLU A 571 -7.62 -14.84 30.00
N ILE A 572 -8.49 -13.90 30.41
CA ILE A 572 -8.42 -12.50 29.98
C ILE A 572 -7.31 -11.77 30.76
N ILE A 573 -6.17 -11.59 30.12
CA ILE A 573 -4.99 -10.90 30.67
C ILE A 573 -4.63 -9.73 29.75
N PRO A 574 -4.48 -8.50 30.28
CA PRO A 574 -4.00 -7.37 29.50
C PRO A 574 -2.63 -7.62 28.86
N ALA A 575 -2.44 -7.19 27.61
CA ALA A 575 -1.19 -7.30 26.87
C ALA A 575 -0.02 -6.59 27.56
N ALA A 576 -0.30 -5.60 28.42
CA ALA A 576 0.70 -4.94 29.26
C ALA A 576 1.38 -5.89 30.27
N HIS A 577 0.79 -7.05 30.58
CA HIS A 577 1.38 -8.07 31.46
C HIS A 577 2.23 -9.10 30.70
N LEU A 578 2.26 -9.06 29.36
CA LEU A 578 3.16 -9.91 28.58
C LEU A 578 4.62 -9.51 28.85
N ASN A 579 5.49 -10.50 28.97
CA ASN A 579 6.92 -10.25 29.04
C ASN A 579 7.38 -9.61 27.73
N PRO A 580 8.06 -8.44 27.74
CA PRO A 580 8.56 -7.81 26.52
C PRO A 580 9.46 -8.72 25.67
N THR A 581 10.16 -9.70 26.27
CA THR A 581 11.00 -10.65 25.51
C THR A 581 10.22 -11.73 24.78
N GLU A 582 8.91 -11.83 25.00
CA GLU A 582 8.01 -12.72 24.28
C GLU A 582 7.25 -11.99 23.17
N ARG A 583 7.55 -10.70 22.91
CA ARG A 583 6.88 -9.89 21.89
C ARG A 583 7.81 -9.63 20.68
N PRO A 584 7.29 -9.70 19.44
CA PRO A 584 5.91 -10.05 19.07
C PRO A 584 5.61 -11.55 19.26
N ILE A 585 4.41 -11.88 19.73
CA ILE A 585 4.06 -13.26 20.09
C ILE A 585 4.10 -14.21 18.88
N ASN A 586 3.86 -13.71 17.66
CA ASN A 586 4.03 -14.52 16.43
C ASN A 586 5.47 -15.00 16.16
N GLN A 587 6.49 -14.39 16.78
CA GLN A 587 7.89 -14.82 16.66
C GLN A 587 8.36 -15.68 17.83
N HIS A 588 7.61 -15.72 18.93
CA HIS A 588 8.07 -16.34 20.19
C HIS A 588 7.16 -17.45 20.71
N TRP A 589 5.88 -17.48 20.33
CA TRP A 589 4.91 -18.46 20.81
C TRP A 589 4.59 -19.50 19.74
N SER A 590 4.23 -20.70 20.17
CA SER A 590 3.61 -21.68 19.29
C SER A 590 2.20 -21.21 18.88
N TRP A 591 1.78 -21.52 17.66
CA TRP A 591 0.50 -21.05 17.12
C TRP A 591 -0.69 -21.46 18.00
N ASP A 592 -0.68 -22.67 18.56
CA ASP A 592 -1.74 -23.13 19.48
C ASP A 592 -1.85 -22.29 20.77
N ARG A 593 -0.72 -21.72 21.24
CA ARG A 593 -0.69 -20.84 22.42
C ARG A 593 -1.30 -19.48 22.08
N ILE A 594 -1.02 -18.97 20.88
CA ILE A 594 -1.64 -17.74 20.36
C ILE A 594 -3.15 -17.94 20.28
N LEU A 595 -3.61 -18.99 19.57
CA LEU A 595 -5.04 -19.23 19.32
C LEU A 595 -5.87 -19.41 20.58
N ARG A 596 -5.37 -20.10 21.61
CA ARG A 596 -6.13 -20.29 22.87
C ARG A 596 -6.02 -19.11 23.83
N SER A 597 -5.14 -18.14 23.59
CA SER A 597 -5.00 -16.95 24.42
C SER A 597 -6.10 -15.92 24.14
N CYS A 598 -6.20 -14.87 24.95
CA CYS A 598 -7.12 -13.75 24.73
C CYS A 598 -6.54 -12.64 23.83
N TYR A 599 -5.30 -12.79 23.36
CA TYR A 599 -4.60 -11.70 22.68
C TYR A 599 -5.09 -11.53 21.25
N ILE A 600 -5.38 -10.28 20.91
CA ILE A 600 -5.97 -9.89 19.63
C ILE A 600 -4.87 -9.30 18.74
N LYS A 601 -4.71 -9.83 17.51
CA LYS A 601 -3.72 -9.35 16.53
C LYS A 601 -4.02 -7.90 16.11
N GLN A 602 -5.27 -7.62 15.78
CA GLN A 602 -5.77 -6.36 15.22
C GLN A 602 -7.25 -6.13 15.51
N ALA A 603 -7.75 -4.92 15.25
CA ALA A 603 -9.16 -4.59 15.48
C ALA A 603 -10.10 -5.58 14.78
N ASP A 604 -11.05 -6.15 15.54
CA ASP A 604 -12.07 -7.12 15.05
C ASP A 604 -13.47 -6.63 15.45
N THR A 605 -13.88 -6.80 16.71
CA THR A 605 -15.09 -6.13 17.23
C THR A 605 -15.00 -4.63 17.07
N LEU A 606 -13.82 -4.06 17.37
CA LEU A 606 -13.53 -2.63 17.16
C LEU A 606 -13.53 -2.24 15.68
N GLN A 607 -13.19 -3.13 14.75
CA GLN A 607 -13.33 -2.86 13.31
C GLN A 607 -14.79 -2.68 12.91
N SER A 608 -15.68 -3.55 13.43
CA SER A 608 -17.13 -3.44 13.23
C SER A 608 -17.67 -2.12 13.78
N LEU A 609 -17.29 -1.78 15.02
CA LEU A 609 -17.72 -0.54 15.66
C LEU A 609 -17.19 0.70 14.95
N TYR A 610 -16.02 0.64 14.32
CA TYR A 610 -15.50 1.73 13.50
C TYR A 610 -16.37 2.00 12.26
N TRP A 611 -16.65 0.97 11.47
CA TRP A 611 -17.47 1.13 10.25
C TRP A 611 -18.90 1.56 10.54
N PHE A 612 -19.46 1.10 11.65
CA PHE A 612 -20.85 1.37 12.02
C PHE A 612 -20.96 2.25 13.26
N GLN A 613 -19.99 3.13 13.49
CA GLN A 613 -19.91 3.94 14.70
C GLN A 613 -21.14 4.83 14.95
N GLU A 614 -21.88 5.18 13.89
CA GLU A 614 -23.10 5.98 13.97
C GLU A 614 -24.30 5.18 14.51
N ASP A 615 -24.23 3.85 14.50
CA ASP A 615 -25.26 2.97 15.06
C ASP A 615 -25.12 2.81 16.59
N TYR A 616 -24.05 3.34 17.18
CA TYR A 616 -23.72 3.18 18.60
C TYR A 616 -23.54 4.52 19.31
N ASP A 617 -24.05 4.60 20.54
CA ASP A 617 -23.74 5.74 21.40
C ASP A 617 -22.27 5.68 21.90
N THR A 618 -21.77 6.82 22.37
CA THR A 618 -20.37 6.97 22.79
C THR A 618 -20.01 6.10 24.01
N GLU A 619 -20.96 5.81 24.91
CA GLU A 619 -20.71 4.96 26.08
C GLU A 619 -20.61 3.49 25.65
N THR A 620 -21.42 3.06 24.67
CA THR A 620 -21.31 1.73 24.06
C THR A 620 -19.96 1.55 23.37
N LEU A 621 -19.52 2.52 22.55
CA LEU A 621 -18.18 2.49 21.96
C LEU A 621 -17.07 2.43 23.03
N ARG A 622 -17.21 3.21 24.11
CA ARG A 622 -16.25 3.26 25.22
C ARG A 622 -16.13 1.92 25.94
N ARG A 623 -17.25 1.26 26.29
CA ARG A 623 -17.21 -0.07 26.96
C ARG A 623 -16.47 -1.11 26.12
N HIS A 624 -16.73 -1.15 24.82
CA HIS A 624 -16.05 -2.09 23.92
C HIS A 624 -14.56 -1.74 23.76
N PHE A 625 -14.24 -0.46 23.58
CA PHE A 625 -12.84 -0.01 23.47
C PHE A 625 -12.04 -0.36 24.73
N ASP A 626 -12.57 0.00 25.91
CA ASP A 626 -11.90 -0.21 27.19
C ASP A 626 -11.74 -1.71 27.53
N PHE A 627 -12.53 -2.61 26.90
CA PHE A 627 -12.37 -4.07 27.01
C PHE A 627 -11.35 -4.64 26.02
N TYR A 628 -11.47 -4.32 24.72
CA TYR A 628 -10.70 -4.96 23.67
C TYR A 628 -9.32 -4.35 23.42
N GLU A 629 -9.15 -3.04 23.62
CA GLU A 629 -7.85 -2.39 23.40
C GLU A 629 -6.76 -2.95 24.32
N PRO A 630 -6.97 -3.11 25.65
CA PRO A 630 -5.91 -3.59 26.54
C PRO A 630 -5.41 -5.00 26.27
N ILE A 631 -6.17 -5.82 25.53
CA ILE A 631 -5.81 -7.19 25.14
C ILE A 631 -5.36 -7.30 23.68
N THR A 632 -5.27 -6.17 22.96
CA THR A 632 -4.77 -6.12 21.58
C THR A 632 -3.25 -5.93 21.58
N VAL A 633 -2.52 -6.80 20.87
CA VAL A 633 -1.04 -6.74 20.78
C VAL A 633 -0.55 -5.84 19.65
N HIS A 634 -1.43 -5.51 18.70
CA HIS A 634 -1.17 -4.71 17.50
C HIS A 634 -0.01 -5.28 16.67
N GLU A 635 -0.07 -6.59 16.38
CA GLU A 635 0.92 -7.33 15.57
C GLU A 635 0.55 -7.38 14.08
N SER A 636 -0.47 -6.60 13.70
CA SER A 636 -0.72 -6.18 12.32
C SER A 636 -0.53 -4.68 12.22
N SER A 637 0.08 -4.24 11.12
CA SER A 637 0.22 -2.81 10.79
C SER A 637 -1.12 -2.10 10.63
N LEU A 638 -2.21 -2.84 10.38
CA LEU A 638 -3.57 -2.31 10.21
C LEU A 638 -4.28 -2.01 11.56
N SER A 639 -3.69 -2.35 12.70
CA SER A 639 -4.39 -2.29 13.99
C SER A 639 -4.48 -0.88 14.58
N SER A 640 -3.35 -0.18 14.67
CA SER A 640 -3.24 1.03 15.49
C SER A 640 -4.09 2.20 14.96
N CYS A 641 -4.29 2.29 13.65
CA CYS A 641 -5.08 3.37 13.04
C CYS A 641 -6.55 3.36 13.51
N ILE A 642 -7.19 2.19 13.53
CA ILE A 642 -8.58 2.05 13.98
C ILE A 642 -8.70 2.38 15.47
N HIS A 643 -7.73 1.95 16.27
CA HIS A 643 -7.69 2.28 17.69
C HIS A 643 -7.50 3.78 17.94
N ALA A 644 -6.69 4.46 17.12
CA ALA A 644 -6.54 5.92 17.19
C ALA A 644 -7.87 6.65 16.92
N ILE A 645 -8.59 6.22 15.88
CA ILE A 645 -9.87 6.80 15.47
C ILE A 645 -10.94 6.60 16.56
N LEU A 646 -11.06 5.39 17.10
CA LEU A 646 -12.04 5.11 18.15
C LEU A 646 -11.68 5.80 19.47
N ALA A 647 -10.40 5.83 19.85
CA ALA A 647 -9.93 6.56 21.03
C ALA A 647 -10.31 8.04 20.94
N ALA A 648 -10.10 8.68 19.79
CA ALA A 648 -10.55 10.06 19.56
C ALA A 648 -12.07 10.19 19.69
N ARG A 649 -12.84 9.28 19.08
CA ARG A 649 -14.31 9.30 19.08
C ARG A 649 -14.91 9.25 20.50
N ILE A 650 -14.22 8.64 21.46
CA ILE A 650 -14.67 8.47 22.85
C ILE A 650 -14.00 9.45 23.84
N GLY A 651 -13.19 10.40 23.36
CA GLY A 651 -12.52 11.43 24.18
C GLY A 651 -11.20 10.98 24.83
N ARG A 652 -10.57 9.91 24.34
CA ARG A 652 -9.26 9.41 24.84
C ARG A 652 -8.11 10.00 24.02
N GLU A 653 -7.95 11.32 24.06
CA GLU A 653 -7.01 12.08 23.22
C GLU A 653 -5.55 11.58 23.29
N GLU A 654 -5.05 11.30 24.50
CA GLU A 654 -3.67 10.82 24.69
C GLU A 654 -3.46 9.45 24.06
N LYS A 655 -4.45 8.56 24.16
CA LYS A 655 -4.41 7.24 23.54
C LYS A 655 -4.51 7.32 22.02
N ALA A 656 -5.32 8.24 21.51
CA ALA A 656 -5.42 8.50 20.08
C ALA A 656 -4.07 8.93 19.49
N TYR A 657 -3.36 9.83 20.18
CA TYR A 657 -2.03 10.28 19.78
C TYR A 657 -0.96 9.17 19.88
N GLU A 658 -0.96 8.39 20.96
CA GLU A 658 -0.08 7.21 21.11
C GLU A 658 -0.21 6.25 19.92
N MET A 659 -1.46 5.87 19.59
CA MET A 659 -1.75 4.94 18.50
C MET A 659 -1.46 5.53 17.12
N TYR A 660 -1.69 6.83 16.94
CA TYR A 660 -1.31 7.54 15.72
C TYR A 660 0.21 7.49 15.50
N LEU A 661 1.01 7.80 16.53
CA LEU A 661 2.46 7.82 16.37
C LEU A 661 3.00 6.43 15.99
N ARG A 662 2.42 5.37 16.57
CA ARG A 662 2.76 3.98 16.24
C ARG A 662 2.50 3.65 14.76
N THR A 663 1.36 4.04 14.20
CA THR A 663 1.08 3.80 12.76
C THR A 663 1.92 4.73 11.87
N ALA A 664 2.08 6.00 12.24
CA ALA A 664 2.79 6.99 11.43
C ALA A 664 4.29 6.71 11.31
N ARG A 665 4.88 6.05 12.30
CA ARG A 665 6.31 5.72 12.32
C ARG A 665 6.61 4.22 12.32
N LEU A 666 5.62 3.40 11.96
CA LEU A 666 5.73 1.94 11.98
C LEU A 666 7.01 1.46 11.28
N ASP A 667 7.21 1.88 10.03
CA ASP A 667 8.39 1.50 9.25
C ASP A 667 9.63 2.32 9.62
N LEU A 668 9.48 3.63 9.85
CA LEU A 668 10.61 4.53 10.14
C LEU A 668 11.38 4.11 11.41
N ASP A 669 10.68 3.57 12.41
CA ASP A 669 11.26 3.12 13.67
C ASP A 669 11.28 1.58 13.80
N ASP A 670 10.83 0.86 12.77
CA ASP A 670 10.74 -0.60 12.69
C ASP A 670 10.05 -1.22 13.93
N TYR A 671 8.80 -0.79 14.19
CA TYR A 671 8.02 -1.19 15.36
C TYR A 671 7.74 -2.70 15.40
N ASN A 672 7.47 -3.30 14.23
CA ASN A 672 7.15 -4.71 14.10
C ASN A 672 8.38 -5.60 13.88
N ASN A 673 9.57 -4.99 13.72
CA ASN A 673 10.84 -5.67 13.47
C ASN A 673 10.81 -6.55 12.21
N ASP A 674 10.19 -6.03 11.14
CA ASP A 674 10.05 -6.70 9.85
C ASP A 674 10.02 -5.73 8.64
N THR A 675 10.43 -4.47 8.83
CA THR A 675 10.58 -3.50 7.72
C THR A 675 11.68 -3.91 6.72
N GLU A 676 12.58 -4.82 7.10
CA GLU A 676 13.55 -5.43 6.17
C GLU A 676 12.90 -6.20 5.01
N ASP A 677 11.69 -6.73 5.21
CA ASP A 677 10.90 -7.44 4.18
C ASP A 677 10.25 -6.48 3.15
N GLY A 678 10.31 -5.16 3.39
CA GLY A 678 9.59 -4.12 2.67
C GLY A 678 8.63 -3.33 3.57
N LEU A 679 8.23 -2.15 3.11
CA LEU A 679 7.35 -1.21 3.81
C LEU A 679 5.91 -1.73 3.94
N HIS A 680 5.16 -1.29 4.94
CA HIS A 680 3.77 -1.65 5.15
C HIS A 680 2.82 -0.69 4.42
N ILE A 681 2.88 -0.67 3.08
CA ILE A 681 2.21 0.32 2.22
C ILE A 681 0.71 0.43 2.50
N THR A 682 -0.02 -0.67 2.67
CA THR A 682 -1.46 -0.59 2.92
C THR A 682 -1.80 0.03 4.27
N SER A 683 -0.95 -0.14 5.28
CA SER A 683 -1.12 0.52 6.58
C SER A 683 -0.96 2.03 6.52
N MET A 684 -0.26 2.54 5.51
CA MET A 684 -0.06 3.97 5.31
C MET A 684 -1.38 4.68 4.96
N GLY A 685 -2.33 3.96 4.33
CA GLY A 685 -3.71 4.43 4.15
C GLY A 685 -4.39 4.61 5.50
N GLY A 686 -4.22 3.63 6.39
CA GLY A 686 -4.62 3.69 7.79
C GLY A 686 -3.99 4.86 8.57
N THR A 687 -2.71 5.17 8.35
CA THR A 687 -2.07 6.35 8.98
C THR A 687 -2.76 7.66 8.57
N TRP A 688 -3.09 7.82 7.28
CA TRP A 688 -3.84 8.99 6.82
C TRP A 688 -5.24 9.04 7.43
N MET A 689 -5.95 7.90 7.48
CA MET A 689 -7.25 7.80 8.15
C MET A 689 -7.13 8.19 9.63
N ALA A 690 -6.15 7.65 10.36
CA ALA A 690 -5.92 7.98 11.75
C ALA A 690 -5.72 9.49 11.96
N PHE A 691 -5.07 10.18 11.04
CA PHE A 691 -4.97 11.63 11.13
C PHE A 691 -6.31 12.32 10.86
N VAL A 692 -6.90 12.07 9.68
CA VAL A 692 -8.06 12.82 9.16
C VAL A 692 -9.33 12.50 9.93
N GLU A 693 -9.51 11.24 10.30
CA GLU A 693 -10.69 10.74 11.02
C GLU A 693 -10.55 10.86 12.53
N ALA A 694 -9.34 10.78 13.12
CA ALA A 694 -9.20 11.01 14.57
C ALA A 694 -9.09 12.50 14.89
N PHE A 695 -8.02 13.18 14.44
CA PHE A 695 -7.74 14.57 14.81
C PHE A 695 -8.54 15.55 13.96
N GLY A 696 -8.63 15.33 12.65
CA GLY A 696 -9.53 16.10 11.78
C GLY A 696 -11.00 15.89 12.11
N GLY A 697 -11.33 14.79 12.79
CA GLY A 697 -12.69 14.42 13.18
C GLY A 697 -13.63 14.28 11.97
N ILE A 698 -13.08 13.96 10.79
CA ILE A 698 -13.83 13.93 9.52
C ILE A 698 -14.68 12.67 9.44
N ARG A 699 -15.96 12.83 9.15
CA ARG A 699 -16.88 11.74 8.80
C ARG A 699 -17.78 12.16 7.65
N VAL A 700 -18.28 11.18 6.91
CA VAL A 700 -19.36 11.40 5.94
C VAL A 700 -20.59 10.64 6.42
N VAL A 701 -21.61 11.37 6.84
CA VAL A 701 -22.85 10.80 7.38
C VAL A 701 -23.99 11.18 6.43
N ASN A 702 -24.64 10.19 5.83
CA ASN A 702 -25.73 10.41 4.87
C ASN A 702 -25.35 11.39 3.73
N GLY A 703 -24.11 11.33 3.27
CA GLY A 703 -23.58 12.23 2.24
C GLY A 703 -23.31 13.67 2.69
N GLN A 704 -23.35 13.99 3.99
CA GLN A 704 -22.92 15.27 4.53
C GLN A 704 -21.54 15.13 5.18
N LEU A 705 -20.69 16.15 5.06
CA LEU A 705 -19.39 16.18 5.71
C LEU A 705 -19.54 16.66 7.17
N HIS A 706 -19.05 15.89 8.13
CA HIS A 706 -19.04 16.19 9.56
C HIS A 706 -17.61 16.33 10.06
N LEU A 707 -17.40 17.30 10.94
CA LEU A 707 -16.11 17.62 11.55
C LEU A 707 -16.27 17.71 13.08
N ASN A 708 -15.53 16.87 13.79
CA ASN A 708 -15.34 16.98 15.24
C ASN A 708 -13.85 17.06 15.60
N PRO A 709 -13.14 18.09 15.13
CA PRO A 709 -11.69 18.14 15.25
C PRO A 709 -11.26 18.43 16.69
N PHE A 710 -10.09 17.93 17.06
CA PHE A 710 -9.41 18.30 18.30
C PHE A 710 -7.90 18.43 18.06
N LEU A 711 -7.24 19.25 18.87
CA LEU A 711 -5.80 19.46 18.79
C LEU A 711 -5.08 18.64 19.88
N PRO A 712 -4.24 17.65 19.51
CA PRO A 712 -3.41 16.96 20.49
C PRO A 712 -2.52 17.92 21.27
N LYS A 713 -2.36 17.70 22.58
CA LYS A 713 -1.53 18.55 23.46
C LYS A 713 -0.08 18.72 22.99
N SER A 714 0.44 17.72 22.27
CA SER A 714 1.80 17.72 21.72
C SER A 714 1.98 18.65 20.51
N TRP A 715 0.88 19.13 19.90
CA TRP A 715 0.90 19.92 18.67
C TRP A 715 0.51 21.38 18.95
N LYS A 716 1.12 22.29 18.20
CA LYS A 716 0.74 23.72 18.18
C LYS A 716 -0.38 24.01 17.21
N GLY A 717 -0.49 23.18 16.18
CA GLY A 717 -1.52 23.26 15.16
C GLY A 717 -1.29 22.22 14.07
N TYR A 718 -2.28 22.05 13.22
CA TYR A 718 -2.16 21.25 12.02
C TYR A 718 -3.02 21.81 10.88
N ALA A 719 -2.70 21.41 9.66
CA ALA A 719 -3.52 21.69 8.49
C ALA A 719 -3.45 20.53 7.50
N PHE A 720 -4.58 20.23 6.85
CA PHE A 720 -4.67 19.20 5.82
C PHE A 720 -5.64 19.62 4.74
N ARG A 721 -5.59 18.94 3.60
CA ARG A 721 -6.50 19.17 2.48
C ARG A 721 -7.39 17.96 2.23
N LEU A 722 -8.59 18.24 1.75
CA LEU A 722 -9.61 17.23 1.49
C LEU A 722 -10.41 17.60 0.24
N ASN A 723 -10.47 16.68 -0.72
CA ASN A 723 -11.44 16.71 -1.81
C ASN A 723 -12.73 16.08 -1.30
N PHE A 724 -13.84 16.80 -1.37
CA PHE A 724 -15.17 16.27 -1.05
C PHE A 724 -16.17 16.76 -2.07
N ARG A 725 -16.64 15.83 -2.92
CA ARG A 725 -17.43 16.14 -4.13
C ARG A 725 -16.69 17.18 -4.97
N ASP A 726 -17.36 18.24 -5.39
CA ASP A 726 -16.73 19.30 -6.16
C ASP A 726 -15.83 20.22 -5.31
N SER A 727 -15.82 20.11 -3.98
CA SER A 727 -15.08 21.03 -3.10
C SER A 727 -13.64 20.60 -2.86
N HIS A 728 -12.72 21.57 -2.84
CA HIS A 728 -11.33 21.40 -2.40
C HIS A 728 -11.12 22.20 -1.12
N LEU A 729 -11.05 21.50 0.01
CA LEU A 729 -11.01 22.11 1.33
C LEU A 729 -9.59 22.14 1.88
N GLU A 730 -9.20 23.25 2.49
CA GLU A 730 -8.06 23.33 3.39
C GLU A 730 -8.60 23.54 4.81
N ILE A 731 -8.34 22.57 5.69
CA ILE A 731 -8.81 22.54 7.06
C ILE A 731 -7.60 22.72 7.98
N SER A 732 -7.66 23.66 8.90
CA SER A 732 -6.59 23.93 9.86
C SER A 732 -7.14 24.13 11.27
N MET A 733 -6.40 23.64 12.25
CA MET A 733 -6.74 23.72 13.66
C MET A 733 -5.53 24.23 14.44
N ALA A 734 -5.72 25.28 15.22
CA ALA A 734 -4.75 25.80 16.18
C ALA A 734 -5.50 26.33 17.41
N ASN A 735 -5.59 27.65 17.58
CA ASN A 735 -6.45 28.28 18.60
C ASN A 735 -7.94 28.31 18.18
N GLU A 736 -8.20 28.16 16.89
CA GLU A 736 -9.53 28.11 16.28
C GLU A 736 -9.52 27.11 15.11
N LEU A 737 -10.70 26.69 14.67
CA LEU A 737 -10.88 25.92 13.44
C LEU A 737 -11.05 26.86 12.26
N THR A 738 -10.23 26.70 11.23
CA THR A 738 -10.33 27.42 9.95
C THR A 738 -10.58 26.42 8.83
N ILE A 739 -11.58 26.70 7.99
CA ILE A 739 -11.87 25.93 6.77
C ILE A 739 -11.92 26.89 5.58
N ILE A 740 -11.11 26.64 4.55
CA ILE A 740 -11.12 27.38 3.29
C ILE A 740 -11.63 26.45 2.20
N ASN A 741 -12.60 26.91 1.41
CA ASN A 741 -13.02 26.21 0.20
C ASN A 741 -12.41 26.89 -1.02
N HIS A 742 -11.47 26.21 -1.68
CA HIS A 742 -10.80 26.70 -2.88
C HIS A 742 -11.63 26.49 -4.17
N HIS A 743 -12.77 25.80 -4.07
CA HIS A 743 -13.72 25.64 -5.17
C HIS A 743 -14.78 26.75 -5.15
N PRO A 744 -15.30 27.21 -6.31
CA PRO A 744 -16.35 28.24 -6.37
C PRO A 744 -17.75 27.80 -5.89
N GLY A 745 -17.99 26.50 -5.73
CA GLY A 745 -19.27 25.96 -5.24
C GLY A 745 -19.44 26.07 -3.73
N THR A 746 -20.68 26.15 -3.26
CA THR A 746 -21.03 26.16 -1.82
C THR A 746 -21.13 24.73 -1.27
N LEU A 747 -20.68 24.53 -0.04
CA LEU A 747 -20.76 23.27 0.69
C LEU A 747 -21.49 23.48 2.03
N THR A 748 -22.43 22.59 2.34
CA THR A 748 -23.01 22.49 3.70
C THR A 748 -22.30 21.37 4.46
N LEU A 749 -21.84 21.67 5.67
CA LEU A 749 -21.10 20.76 6.54
C LEU A 749 -21.54 20.92 7.99
N SER A 750 -21.30 19.90 8.81
CA SER A 750 -21.55 19.95 10.25
C SER A 750 -20.23 20.08 11.01
N ILE A 751 -20.16 21.02 11.96
CA ILE A 751 -19.02 21.20 12.86
C ILE A 751 -19.53 21.08 14.28
N TRP A 752 -19.02 20.13 15.06
CA TRP A 752 -19.46 19.87 16.44
C TRP A 752 -20.99 19.75 16.58
N GLY A 753 -21.64 19.15 15.58
CA GLY A 753 -23.09 18.95 15.54
C GLY A 753 -23.91 20.15 15.06
N GLU A 754 -23.29 21.29 14.74
CA GLU A 754 -23.97 22.47 14.19
C GLU A 754 -23.78 22.55 12.67
N GLU A 755 -24.82 22.93 11.95
CA GLU A 755 -24.77 23.08 10.50
C GLU A 755 -24.17 24.43 10.10
N HIS A 756 -23.22 24.39 9.16
CA HIS A 756 -22.58 25.56 8.58
C HIS A 756 -22.65 25.52 7.06
N ILE A 757 -22.78 26.70 6.45
CA ILE A 757 -22.70 26.89 5.00
C ILE A 757 -21.39 27.58 4.68
N LEU A 758 -20.52 26.90 3.92
CA LEU A 758 -19.25 27.40 3.43
C LEU A 758 -19.38 27.76 1.94
N ASN A 759 -19.44 29.06 1.65
CA ASN A 759 -19.45 29.55 0.27
C ASN A 759 -18.12 29.26 -0.43
N GLY A 760 -18.17 29.12 -1.76
CA GLY A 760 -16.96 28.86 -2.53
C GLY A 760 -15.99 30.04 -2.56
N ASN A 761 -14.69 29.78 -2.59
CA ASN A 761 -13.61 30.77 -2.44
C ASN A 761 -13.70 31.61 -1.14
N HIS A 762 -14.33 31.09 -0.09
CA HIS A 762 -14.43 31.74 1.21
C HIS A 762 -13.72 30.95 2.31
N LYS A 763 -13.45 31.65 3.41
CA LYS A 763 -12.95 31.14 4.68
C LYS A 763 -14.08 31.13 5.70
N LEU A 764 -14.16 30.05 6.48
CA LEU A 764 -14.98 29.94 7.69
C LEU A 764 -14.04 29.78 8.90
N GLU A 765 -14.26 30.59 9.93
CA GLU A 765 -13.57 30.54 11.22
C GLU A 765 -14.58 30.16 12.30
N VAL A 766 -14.25 29.18 13.15
CA VAL A 766 -15.11 28.71 14.23
C VAL A 766 -14.29 28.58 15.51
N GLU A 767 -14.74 29.23 16.59
CA GLU A 767 -14.13 29.12 17.91
C GLU A 767 -14.26 27.69 18.46
N ILE A 768 -13.22 27.21 19.15
CA ILE A 768 -13.20 25.88 19.75
C ILE A 768 -14.24 25.81 20.88
N LYS A 769 -15.23 24.93 20.74
CA LYS A 769 -16.08 24.54 21.86
C LYS A 769 -15.31 23.53 22.73
N GLN A 770 -15.43 23.64 24.06
CA GLN A 770 -14.77 22.72 24.99
C GLN A 770 -14.95 21.27 24.55
N THR A 771 -13.82 20.57 24.36
CA THR A 771 -13.76 19.16 23.95
C THR A 771 -14.40 18.26 25.00
N LEU A 772 -15.00 17.15 24.53
CA LEU A 772 -15.80 16.17 25.29
C LEU A 772 -15.06 15.48 26.44
#